data_AF-O42657-F1
#
_entry.id   AF-O42657-F1
#
_cell.length_a   1.000
_cell.length_b   1.000
_cell.length_c   1.000
_cell.angle_alpha   90.00
_cell.angle_beta   90.00
_cell.angle_gamma   90.00
#
_symmetry.space_group_name_H-M   'P 1'
#
loop_
_entity.id
_entity.type
_entity.pdbx_description
1 polymer ?
#
loop_
_entity_poly.entity_id
_entity_poly.type
_entity_poly.pdbx_seq_one_letter_code
_entity_poly.pdbx_strand_id
1 'polypeptide(L)'
;MLGRLKDQLNMTLAQGQEEAKNRRRQFQEEDQLRRNNKSSNKLSQNEEDAKNMDSVVQKLNELQNNVVAFQKLLQEKTPLSSIQDLEGFREFMENLEHRYEMTVSEVRRLSHEVNDLQTDRENLKHQFEDQIEKLNSEISNQNSLILQKKDELEKSIQRCSELEEKINSLESAQSIEQEVISSLKDDKTVETKNDVPEVSRPSTDTIGVSSALSKKKKKRNRKNQKKKSTKQNIEATTENDALSESISTPDIQKVAQSEDVDAEQDTVADSKEEERRDIANDDLIVNANAKEPMHHFSFTDLDTLLNWPKYVFHHHKIHLADTIPLVFLDLKPKEYTVDLETPKLVEELTKQLHVAESTLKENSEKFKQNSESLKSRVDNLNDYITKLQNEIDECRRNLLWAESSCETIREENQKNIKKLNDAESLKSRLLQSRTQMQTELDSYITSNSQLKDEITSLKQTVSESEAERKRLFSSAQEKQLQMKETVNKLTSLQEQNNEFDRQLKEQEEDLQNKEEELTELRKLLREQTQDSQKLRLLVEQLELERQDLKQAGENHYSNLSSDYETQIKSLESSLTNSQAECVSFQEKINELNSQIDELKLKLNEANKKYQELAISFENSNVKTQSVEPDNGLSLEALKNENQTLLKNLEDSTARYEHLQKSFKNVFNQLRKQQPSNHGRNSSVSRSSSSVEVNSKHPGSDDMLIDKEYTRNILFQFLEQRDRRPEIVNLLSILLDLSEEQKQKLLSVKY
;
A
#
# COMPACT_ATOMS: atom_id res chain seq x y z
N MET A 1 -90.16 14.75 -117.41
CA MET A 1 -90.06 14.49 -115.95
C MET A 1 -89.35 13.20 -115.60
N LEU A 2 -89.61 12.05 -116.27
CA LEU A 2 -88.93 10.78 -115.96
C LEU A 2 -87.39 10.81 -116.01
N GLY A 3 -86.78 11.55 -116.95
CA GLY A 3 -85.30 11.64 -117.05
C GLY A 3 -84.64 12.25 -115.80
N ARG A 4 -85.18 13.37 -115.29
CA ARG A 4 -84.66 14.00 -114.07
C ARG A 4 -84.80 13.12 -112.82
N LEU A 5 -85.84 12.28 -112.77
CA LEU A 5 -86.07 11.36 -111.66
C LEU A 5 -85.06 10.20 -111.69
N LYS A 6 -84.70 9.71 -112.89
CA LYS A 6 -83.66 8.69 -113.06
C LYS A 6 -82.27 9.24 -112.69
N ASP A 7 -81.97 10.48 -113.06
CA ASP A 7 -80.69 11.11 -112.70
C ASP A 7 -80.60 11.39 -111.19
N GLN A 8 -81.70 11.81 -110.55
CA GLN A 8 -81.77 11.92 -109.09
C GLN A 8 -81.59 10.56 -108.40
N LEU A 9 -82.25 9.50 -108.88
CA LEU A 9 -82.11 8.16 -108.32
C LEU A 9 -80.68 7.64 -108.45
N ASN A 10 -80.04 7.83 -109.61
CA ASN A 10 -78.65 7.44 -109.83
C ASN A 10 -77.67 8.24 -108.96
N MET A 11 -77.92 9.53 -108.76
CA MET A 11 -77.15 10.36 -107.83
C MET A 11 -77.29 9.87 -106.39
N THR A 12 -78.52 9.59 -105.93
CA THR A 12 -78.75 9.06 -104.58
C THR A 12 -78.13 7.66 -104.40
N LEU A 13 -78.19 6.81 -105.42
CA LEU A 13 -77.55 5.49 -105.39
C LEU A 13 -76.01 5.60 -105.33
N ALA A 14 -75.41 6.48 -106.14
CA ALA A 14 -73.98 6.74 -106.11
C ALA A 14 -73.53 7.33 -104.76
N GLN A 15 -74.32 8.24 -104.19
CA GLN A 15 -74.05 8.83 -102.88
C GLN A 15 -74.18 7.79 -101.76
N GLY A 16 -75.18 6.89 -101.83
CA GLY A 16 -75.32 5.76 -100.91
C GLY A 16 -74.19 4.74 -101.01
N GLN A 17 -73.68 4.47 -102.22
CA GLN A 17 -72.52 3.59 -102.40
C GLN A 17 -71.22 4.21 -101.86
N GLU A 18 -71.02 5.52 -102.02
CA GLU A 18 -69.85 6.21 -101.50
C GLU A 18 -69.91 6.31 -99.97
N GLU A 19 -71.08 6.58 -99.39
CA GLU A 19 -71.27 6.56 -97.94
C GLU A 19 -71.04 5.15 -97.35
N ALA A 20 -71.51 4.09 -98.03
CA ALA A 20 -71.25 2.72 -97.62
C ALA A 20 -69.76 2.34 -97.71
N LYS A 21 -69.03 2.84 -98.72
CA LYS A 21 -67.57 2.69 -98.82
C LYS A 21 -66.84 3.43 -97.69
N ASN A 22 -67.25 4.66 -97.37
CA ASN A 22 -66.65 5.43 -96.28
C ASN A 22 -66.90 4.79 -94.91
N ARG A 23 -68.11 4.26 -94.66
CA ARG A 23 -68.40 3.50 -93.43
C ARG A 23 -67.55 2.23 -93.34
N ARG A 24 -67.34 1.50 -94.44
CA ARG A 24 -66.41 0.35 -94.46
C ARG A 24 -64.97 0.74 -94.15
N ARG A 25 -64.47 1.88 -94.66
CA ARG A 25 -63.13 2.37 -94.33
C ARG A 25 -63.02 2.75 -92.85
N GLN A 26 -64.01 3.46 -92.30
CA GLN A 26 -64.03 3.81 -90.87
C GLN A 26 -64.05 2.57 -89.98
N PHE A 27 -64.88 1.56 -90.29
CA PHE A 27 -64.88 0.30 -89.54
C PHE A 27 -63.54 -0.45 -89.64
N GLN A 28 -62.88 -0.43 -90.80
CA GLN A 28 -61.55 -1.03 -90.95
C GLN A 28 -60.46 -0.29 -90.19
N GLU A 29 -60.49 1.05 -90.15
CA GLU A 29 -59.56 1.86 -89.36
C GLU A 29 -59.81 1.67 -87.85
N GLU A 30 -61.06 1.62 -87.40
CA GLU A 30 -61.41 1.40 -85.99
C GLU A 30 -61.02 -0.02 -85.53
N ASP A 31 -61.21 -1.04 -86.37
CA ASP A 31 -60.75 -2.41 -86.08
C ASP A 31 -59.22 -2.51 -86.06
N GLN A 32 -58.51 -1.78 -86.92
CA GLN A 32 -57.04 -1.71 -86.88
C GLN A 32 -56.54 -1.03 -85.61
N LEU A 33 -57.17 0.07 -85.18
CA LEU A 33 -56.83 0.75 -83.92
C LEU A 33 -57.15 -0.13 -82.70
N ARG A 34 -58.28 -0.85 -82.70
CA ARG A 34 -58.62 -1.81 -81.62
C ARG A 34 -57.65 -2.99 -81.57
N ARG A 35 -57.20 -3.49 -82.72
CA ARG A 35 -56.18 -4.56 -82.76
C ARG A 35 -54.83 -4.06 -82.26
N ASN A 36 -54.40 -2.86 -82.66
CA ASN A 36 -53.13 -2.29 -82.21
C ASN A 36 -53.12 -1.93 -80.72
N ASN A 37 -54.25 -1.48 -80.15
CA ASN A 37 -54.34 -1.21 -78.71
C ASN A 37 -54.48 -2.48 -77.86
N LYS A 38 -55.10 -3.55 -78.36
CA LYS A 38 -55.14 -4.85 -77.65
C LYS A 38 -53.80 -5.56 -77.64
N SER A 39 -52.98 -5.39 -78.67
CA SER A 39 -51.63 -5.96 -78.69
C SER A 39 -50.63 -5.13 -77.87
N SER A 40 -50.77 -3.81 -77.79
CA SER A 40 -49.88 -2.99 -76.93
C SER A 40 -50.12 -3.22 -75.44
N ASN A 41 -51.38 -3.31 -74.98
CA ASN A 41 -51.68 -3.54 -73.56
C ASN A 41 -51.30 -4.94 -73.06
N LYS A 42 -51.40 -5.97 -73.92
CA LYS A 42 -50.94 -7.32 -73.56
C LYS A 42 -49.41 -7.42 -73.49
N LEU A 43 -48.70 -6.63 -74.31
CA LEU A 43 -47.25 -6.60 -74.25
C LEU A 43 -46.75 -5.86 -73.01
N SER A 44 -47.37 -4.75 -72.63
CA SER A 44 -46.98 -4.00 -71.42
C SER A 44 -47.24 -4.80 -70.14
N GLN A 45 -48.37 -5.52 -70.06
CA GLN A 45 -48.71 -6.32 -68.87
C GLN A 45 -47.76 -7.52 -68.70
N ASN A 46 -47.41 -8.20 -69.80
CA ASN A 46 -46.41 -9.29 -69.74
C ASN A 46 -45.00 -8.78 -69.39
N GLU A 47 -44.64 -7.56 -69.78
CA GLU A 47 -43.34 -6.96 -69.44
C GLU A 47 -43.28 -6.54 -67.97
N GLU A 48 -44.40 -6.10 -67.39
CA GLU A 48 -44.53 -5.77 -65.98
C GLU A 48 -44.53 -7.03 -65.10
N ASP A 49 -45.25 -8.09 -65.50
CA ASP A 49 -45.23 -9.39 -64.82
C ASP A 49 -43.82 -10.03 -64.83
N ALA A 50 -43.09 -9.91 -65.94
CA ALA A 50 -41.71 -10.39 -66.04
C ALA A 50 -40.77 -9.61 -65.10
N LYS A 51 -40.91 -8.28 -65.02
CA LYS A 51 -40.12 -7.45 -64.07
C LYS A 51 -40.47 -7.76 -62.62
N ASN A 52 -41.74 -8.01 -62.31
CA ASN A 52 -42.18 -8.41 -60.98
C ASN A 52 -41.61 -9.79 -60.60
N MET A 53 -41.63 -10.77 -61.51
CA MET A 53 -41.01 -12.08 -61.30
C MET A 53 -39.50 -11.99 -61.08
N ASP A 54 -38.79 -11.19 -61.87
CA ASP A 54 -37.35 -10.97 -61.68
C ASP A 54 -37.04 -10.33 -60.33
N SER A 55 -37.86 -9.36 -59.89
CA SER A 55 -37.74 -8.75 -58.56
C SER A 55 -37.97 -9.76 -57.42
N VAL A 56 -38.96 -10.65 -57.55
CA VAL A 56 -39.23 -11.70 -56.57
C VAL A 56 -38.07 -12.70 -56.50
N VAL A 57 -37.51 -13.09 -57.65
CA VAL A 57 -36.35 -13.99 -57.71
C VAL A 57 -35.10 -13.34 -57.08
N GLN A 58 -34.88 -12.04 -57.31
CA GLN A 58 -33.80 -11.30 -56.65
C GLN A 58 -33.97 -11.29 -55.13
N LYS A 59 -35.17 -10.96 -54.62
CA LYS A 59 -35.46 -10.98 -53.17
C LYS A 59 -35.32 -12.37 -52.56
N LEU A 60 -35.71 -13.43 -53.29
CA LEU A 60 -35.57 -14.81 -52.83
C LEU A 60 -34.08 -15.20 -52.73
N ASN A 61 -33.27 -14.83 -53.71
CA ASN A 61 -31.82 -15.04 -53.66
C ASN A 61 -31.14 -14.23 -52.54
N GLU A 62 -31.56 -12.99 -52.30
CA GLU A 62 -31.07 -12.17 -51.17
C GLU A 62 -31.43 -12.82 -49.82
N LEU A 63 -32.68 -13.27 -49.65
CA LEU A 63 -33.10 -13.99 -48.44
C LEU A 63 -32.33 -15.30 -48.26
N GLN A 64 -32.10 -16.05 -49.33
CA GLN A 64 -31.32 -17.29 -49.28
C GLN A 64 -29.86 -17.00 -48.87
N ASN A 65 -29.25 -15.94 -49.40
CA ASN A 65 -27.91 -15.51 -49.00
C ASN A 65 -27.87 -15.06 -47.54
N ASN A 66 -28.89 -14.35 -47.07
CA ASN A 66 -29.01 -13.93 -45.66
C ASN A 66 -29.18 -15.13 -44.72
N VAL A 67 -29.95 -16.15 -45.11
CA VAL A 67 -30.09 -17.39 -44.33
C VAL A 67 -28.75 -18.14 -44.25
N VAL A 68 -28.01 -18.22 -45.36
CA VAL A 68 -26.67 -18.85 -45.38
C VAL A 68 -25.68 -18.05 -44.52
N ALA A 69 -25.69 -16.72 -44.60
CA ALA A 69 -24.85 -15.85 -43.78
C ALA A 69 -25.18 -15.97 -42.29
N PHE A 70 -26.47 -15.99 -41.94
CA PHE A 70 -26.93 -16.20 -40.57
C PHE A 70 -26.56 -17.59 -40.06
N GLN A 71 -26.70 -18.64 -40.86
CA GLN A 71 -26.32 -19.99 -40.49
C GLN A 71 -24.80 -20.11 -40.23
N LYS A 72 -23.98 -19.42 -41.03
CA LYS A 72 -22.53 -19.35 -40.81
C LYS A 72 -22.20 -18.60 -39.51
N LEU A 73 -22.87 -17.48 -39.24
CA LEU A 73 -22.69 -16.72 -38.00
C LEU A 73 -23.12 -17.55 -36.77
N LEU A 74 -24.22 -18.30 -36.90
CA LEU A 74 -24.72 -19.20 -35.86
C LEU A 74 -23.69 -20.30 -35.56
N GLN A 75 -23.11 -20.93 -36.59
CA GLN A 75 -22.05 -21.93 -36.46
C GLN A 75 -20.76 -21.37 -35.84
N GLU A 76 -20.46 -20.08 -36.06
CA GLU A 76 -19.27 -19.44 -35.48
C GLU A 76 -19.45 -19.14 -33.99
N LYS A 77 -20.65 -18.73 -33.56
CA LYS A 77 -20.93 -18.30 -32.17
C LYS A 77 -21.56 -19.38 -31.30
N THR A 78 -22.06 -20.46 -31.90
CA THR A 78 -22.71 -21.57 -31.20
C THR A 78 -22.21 -22.89 -31.76
N PRO A 79 -22.18 -23.97 -30.97
CA PRO A 79 -21.79 -25.30 -31.45
C PRO A 79 -22.82 -25.95 -32.40
N LEU A 80 -23.79 -25.18 -32.92
CA LEU A 80 -24.86 -25.70 -33.76
C LEU A 80 -24.39 -25.94 -35.18
N SER A 81 -24.75 -27.11 -35.72
CA SER A 81 -24.43 -27.45 -37.11
C SER A 81 -25.35 -26.76 -38.12
N SER A 82 -26.57 -26.41 -37.72
CA SER A 82 -27.57 -25.81 -38.62
C SER A 82 -28.67 -25.13 -37.80
N ILE A 83 -29.37 -24.18 -38.42
CA ILE A 83 -30.58 -23.59 -37.84
C ILE A 83 -31.70 -24.62 -37.61
N GLN A 84 -31.62 -25.79 -38.25
CA GLN A 84 -32.56 -26.90 -38.07
C GLN A 84 -32.27 -27.77 -36.85
N ASP A 85 -31.11 -27.59 -36.20
CA ASP A 85 -30.68 -28.37 -35.04
C ASP A 85 -31.26 -27.80 -33.73
N LEU A 86 -32.59 -27.92 -33.59
CA LEU A 86 -33.33 -27.43 -32.42
C LEU A 86 -32.91 -28.14 -31.12
N GLU A 87 -32.53 -29.42 -31.21
CA GLU A 87 -32.11 -30.20 -30.04
C GLU A 87 -30.71 -29.78 -29.58
N GLY A 88 -29.76 -29.62 -30.50
CA GLY A 88 -28.45 -29.05 -30.18
C GLY A 88 -28.54 -27.64 -29.58
N PHE A 89 -29.53 -26.83 -30.00
CA PHE A 89 -29.75 -25.49 -29.43
C PHE A 89 -30.27 -25.56 -28.01
N ARG A 90 -31.20 -26.48 -27.73
CA ARG A 90 -31.69 -26.72 -26.37
C ARG A 90 -30.54 -27.14 -25.45
N GLU A 91 -29.73 -28.12 -25.86
CA GLU A 91 -28.57 -28.58 -25.09
C GLU A 91 -27.53 -27.46 -24.88
N PHE A 92 -27.28 -26.63 -25.90
CA PHE A 92 -26.40 -25.46 -25.75
C PHE A 92 -26.94 -24.45 -24.75
N MET A 93 -28.24 -24.16 -24.77
CA MET A 93 -28.88 -23.22 -23.83
C MET A 93 -28.87 -23.77 -22.40
N GLU A 94 -29.16 -25.05 -22.20
CA GLU A 94 -29.06 -25.71 -20.88
C GLU A 94 -27.61 -25.70 -20.35
N ASN A 95 -26.62 -25.97 -21.20
CA ASN A 95 -25.20 -25.87 -20.83
C ASN A 95 -24.74 -24.42 -20.55
N LEU A 96 -25.35 -23.44 -21.22
CA LEU A 96 -25.06 -22.02 -20.99
C LEU A 96 -25.69 -21.54 -19.67
N GLU A 97 -26.93 -21.96 -19.39
CA GLU A 97 -27.61 -21.73 -18.11
C GLU A 97 -26.83 -22.36 -16.96
N HIS A 98 -26.40 -23.62 -17.08
CA HIS A 98 -25.59 -24.27 -16.06
C HIS A 98 -24.24 -23.55 -15.80
N ARG A 99 -23.56 -23.08 -16.86
CA ARG A 99 -22.34 -22.28 -16.71
C ARG A 99 -22.60 -20.94 -16.04
N TYR A 100 -23.73 -20.30 -16.34
CA TYR A 100 -24.13 -19.06 -15.69
C TYR A 100 -24.43 -19.29 -14.20
N GLU A 101 -25.16 -20.34 -13.84
CA GLU A 101 -25.42 -20.72 -12.45
C GLU A 101 -24.13 -21.01 -11.67
N MET A 102 -23.18 -21.72 -12.28
CA MET A 102 -21.86 -21.97 -11.69
C MET A 102 -21.08 -20.66 -11.47
N THR A 103 -21.10 -19.76 -12.45
CA THR A 103 -20.44 -18.44 -12.34
C THR A 103 -21.07 -17.59 -11.24
N VAL A 104 -22.41 -17.54 -11.17
CA VAL A 104 -23.13 -16.82 -10.11
C VAL A 104 -22.86 -17.42 -8.74
N SER A 105 -22.77 -18.75 -8.63
CA SER A 105 -22.43 -19.44 -7.39
C SER A 105 -21.01 -19.12 -6.94
N GLU A 106 -20.06 -19.04 -7.86
CA GLU A 106 -18.67 -18.65 -7.57
C GLU A 106 -18.57 -17.18 -7.18
N VAL A 107 -19.28 -16.27 -7.85
CA VAL A 107 -19.36 -14.85 -7.46
C VAL A 107 -19.94 -14.69 -6.06
N ARG A 108 -20.99 -15.45 -5.72
CA ARG A 108 -21.53 -15.46 -4.34
C ARG A 108 -20.51 -16.01 -3.35
N ARG A 109 -19.82 -17.12 -3.66
CA ARG A 109 -18.79 -17.71 -2.79
C ARG A 109 -17.66 -16.69 -2.53
N LEU A 110 -17.14 -16.06 -3.58
CA LEU A 110 -16.10 -15.04 -3.49
C LEU A 110 -16.59 -13.81 -2.73
N SER A 111 -17.85 -13.39 -2.90
CA SER A 111 -18.42 -12.28 -2.13
C SER A 111 -18.50 -12.59 -0.63
N HIS A 112 -18.79 -13.83 -0.23
CA HIS A 112 -18.73 -14.23 1.18
C HIS A 112 -17.29 -14.24 1.69
N GLU A 113 -16.34 -14.80 0.92
CA GLU A 113 -14.91 -14.82 1.28
C GLU A 113 -14.34 -13.39 1.45
N VAL A 114 -14.74 -12.44 0.60
CA VAL A 114 -14.37 -11.02 0.72
C VAL A 114 -14.96 -10.39 1.98
N ASN A 115 -16.22 -10.68 2.33
CA ASN A 115 -16.85 -10.19 3.55
C ASN A 115 -16.17 -10.77 4.80
N ASP A 116 -15.86 -12.06 4.81
CA ASP A 116 -15.16 -12.72 5.91
C ASP A 116 -13.77 -12.08 6.12
N LEU A 117 -12.99 -11.90 5.04
CA LEU A 117 -11.70 -11.21 5.09
C LEU A 117 -11.80 -9.75 5.55
N GLN A 118 -12.89 -9.05 5.23
CA GLN A 118 -13.15 -7.71 5.73
C GLN A 118 -13.41 -7.72 7.24
N THR A 119 -14.20 -8.66 7.75
CA THR A 119 -14.42 -8.81 9.20
C THR A 119 -13.13 -9.19 9.95
N ASP A 120 -12.31 -10.08 9.40
CA ASP A 120 -11.00 -10.42 9.96
C ASP A 120 -10.06 -9.21 9.99
N ARG A 121 -10.08 -8.38 8.95
CA ARG A 121 -9.32 -7.13 8.89
C ARG A 121 -9.78 -6.13 9.95
N GLU A 122 -11.08 -5.98 10.16
CA GLU A 122 -11.64 -5.11 11.20
C GLU A 122 -11.30 -5.60 12.61
N ASN A 123 -11.39 -6.91 12.86
CA ASN A 123 -10.98 -7.53 14.11
C ASN A 123 -9.49 -7.34 14.40
N LEU A 124 -8.63 -7.55 13.41
CA LEU A 124 -7.18 -7.34 13.56
C LEU A 124 -6.84 -5.87 13.77
N LYS A 125 -7.57 -4.95 13.13
CA LYS A 125 -7.44 -3.51 13.35
C LYS A 125 -7.78 -3.13 14.79
N HIS A 126 -8.89 -3.63 15.33
CA HIS A 126 -9.26 -3.41 16.73
C HIS A 126 -8.22 -3.98 17.70
N GLN A 127 -7.68 -5.18 17.45
CA GLN A 127 -6.58 -5.73 18.26
C GLN A 127 -5.33 -4.83 18.28
N PHE A 128 -4.98 -4.22 17.14
CA PHE A 128 -3.87 -3.28 17.09
C PHE A 128 -4.19 -1.96 17.79
N GLU A 129 -5.42 -1.45 17.68
CA GLU A 129 -5.88 -0.26 18.41
C GLU A 129 -5.79 -0.47 19.92
N ASP A 130 -6.26 -1.62 20.42
CA ASP A 130 -6.17 -2.00 21.85
C ASP A 130 -4.72 -2.12 22.33
N GLN A 131 -3.83 -2.71 21.51
CA GLN A 131 -2.40 -2.79 21.83
C GLN A 131 -1.73 -1.42 21.86
N ILE A 132 -2.10 -0.51 20.95
CA ILE A 132 -1.61 0.87 20.91
C ILE A 132 -2.10 1.63 22.14
N GLU A 133 -3.37 1.47 22.52
CA GLU A 133 -3.93 2.09 23.73
C GLU A 133 -3.22 1.59 25.00
N LYS A 134 -2.97 0.27 25.10
CA LYS A 134 -2.20 -0.31 26.19
C LYS A 134 -0.78 0.26 26.27
N LEU A 135 -0.05 0.32 25.15
CA LEU A 135 1.29 0.91 25.10
C LEU A 135 1.29 2.41 25.44
N ASN A 136 0.28 3.16 24.99
CA ASN A 136 0.13 4.57 25.33
C ASN A 136 -0.14 4.77 26.83
N SER A 137 -0.94 3.89 27.45
CA SER A 137 -1.16 3.91 28.90
C SER A 137 0.12 3.61 29.67
N GLU A 138 0.94 2.67 29.20
CA GLU A 138 2.24 2.33 29.80
C GLU A 138 3.25 3.47 29.66
N ILE A 139 3.33 4.10 28.48
CA ILE A 139 4.15 5.30 28.23
C ILE A 139 3.70 6.45 29.13
N SER A 140 2.39 6.65 29.30
CA SER A 140 1.84 7.68 30.20
C SER A 140 2.26 7.44 31.66
N ASN A 141 2.17 6.19 32.12
CA ASN A 141 2.60 5.79 33.46
C ASN A 141 4.11 5.97 33.66
N GLN A 142 4.94 5.58 32.68
CA GLN A 142 6.38 5.78 32.72
C GLN A 142 6.74 7.27 32.71
N ASN A 143 6.06 8.10 31.93
CA ASN A 143 6.26 9.55 31.93
C ASN A 143 5.92 10.18 33.28
N SER A 144 4.85 9.72 33.94
CA SER A 144 4.50 10.14 35.30
C SER A 144 5.60 9.78 36.30
N LEU A 145 6.13 8.55 36.23
CA LEU A 145 7.23 8.09 37.07
C LEU A 145 8.52 8.88 36.82
N ILE A 146 8.86 9.17 35.55
CA ILE A 146 10.00 10.00 35.17
C ILE A 146 9.84 11.41 35.74
N LEU A 147 8.63 11.99 35.69
CA LEU A 147 8.36 13.31 36.25
C LEU A 147 8.55 13.32 37.78
N GLN A 148 8.06 12.29 38.48
CA GLN A 148 8.30 12.14 39.92
C GLN A 148 9.79 12.02 40.25
N LYS A 149 10.55 11.22 39.48
CA LYS A 149 11.99 11.06 39.67
C LYS A 149 12.77 12.34 39.37
N LYS A 150 12.32 13.12 38.39
CA LYS A 150 12.86 14.44 38.09
C LYS A 150 12.65 15.41 39.27
N ASP A 151 11.47 15.42 39.88
CA ASP A 151 11.19 16.25 41.05
C ASP A 151 11.99 15.82 42.29
N GLU A 152 12.19 14.51 42.49
CA GLU A 152 13.08 13.95 43.54
C GLU A 152 14.55 14.37 43.32
N LEU A 153 15.00 14.35 42.06
CA LEU A 153 16.35 14.78 41.68
C LEU A 153 16.52 16.29 41.90
N GLU A 154 15.54 17.12 41.52
CA GLU A 154 15.59 18.56 41.71
C GLU A 154 15.66 18.95 43.20
N LYS A 155 14.89 18.26 44.06
CA LYS A 155 14.99 18.39 45.52
C LYS A 155 16.36 18.00 46.05
N SER A 156 16.97 16.95 45.49
CA SER A 156 18.31 16.50 45.88
C SER A 156 19.38 17.50 45.46
N ILE A 157 19.26 18.09 44.26
CA ILE A 157 20.13 19.18 43.79
C ILE A 157 20.01 20.41 44.70
N GLN A 158 18.80 20.81 45.09
CA GLN A 158 18.59 21.92 46.02
C GLN A 158 19.26 21.66 47.37
N ARG A 159 19.12 20.45 47.95
CA ARG A 159 19.84 20.07 49.18
C ARG A 159 21.35 20.14 49.02
N CYS A 160 21.89 19.69 47.88
CA CYS A 160 23.31 19.80 47.59
C CYS A 160 23.76 21.27 47.54
N SER A 161 22.99 22.16 46.89
CA SER A 161 23.29 23.60 46.89
C SER A 161 23.24 24.24 48.28
N GLU A 162 22.28 23.85 49.13
CA GLU A 162 22.24 24.30 50.54
C GLU A 162 23.45 23.80 51.35
N LEU A 163 23.90 22.56 51.10
CA LEU A 163 25.10 22.01 51.73
C LEU A 163 26.37 22.71 51.22
N GLU A 164 26.47 23.01 49.93
CA GLU A 164 27.56 23.80 49.36
C GLU A 164 27.64 25.20 49.98
N GLU A 165 26.50 25.87 50.18
CA GLU A 165 26.44 27.17 50.86
C GLU A 165 26.88 27.09 52.33
N LYS A 166 26.49 26.02 53.04
CA LYS A 166 26.96 25.74 54.41
C LYS A 166 28.46 25.46 54.47
N ILE A 167 29.00 24.69 53.52
CA ILE A 167 30.44 24.41 53.43
C ILE A 167 31.19 25.72 53.18
N ASN A 168 30.78 26.53 52.22
CA ASN A 168 31.41 27.84 51.96
C ASN A 168 31.36 28.77 53.18
N SER A 169 30.25 28.76 53.93
CA SER A 169 30.11 29.52 55.17
C SER A 169 31.08 29.02 56.26
N LEU A 170 31.22 27.70 56.41
CA LEU A 170 32.17 27.08 57.34
C LEU A 170 33.63 27.35 56.95
N GLU A 171 33.98 27.27 55.66
CA GLU A 171 35.31 27.60 55.16
C GLU A 171 35.67 29.07 55.45
N SER A 172 34.70 29.99 55.29
CA SER A 172 34.91 31.40 55.64
C SER A 172 35.10 31.61 57.14
N ALA A 173 34.36 30.89 57.99
CA ALA A 173 34.53 30.94 59.44
C ALA A 173 35.87 30.36 59.88
N GLN A 174 36.32 29.27 59.27
CA GLN A 174 37.60 28.63 59.53
C GLN A 174 38.78 29.52 59.09
N SER A 175 38.64 30.25 57.97
CA SER A 175 39.63 31.24 57.52
C SER A 175 39.80 32.38 58.54
N ILE A 176 38.69 32.88 59.11
CA ILE A 176 38.71 33.91 60.17
C ILE A 176 39.39 33.36 61.44
N GLU A 177 39.08 32.12 61.85
CA GLU A 177 39.76 31.49 62.99
C GLU A 177 41.27 31.36 62.76
N GLN A 178 41.71 30.97 61.56
CA GLN A 178 43.13 30.88 61.23
C GLN A 178 43.81 32.26 61.25
N GLU A 179 43.15 33.33 60.80
CA GLU A 179 43.67 34.70 60.86
C GLU A 179 43.81 35.19 62.32
N VAL A 180 42.84 34.88 63.19
CA VAL A 180 42.89 35.18 64.63
C VAL A 180 44.02 34.39 65.34
N ILE A 181 44.20 33.11 65.00
CA ILE A 181 45.29 32.28 65.54
C ILE A 181 46.66 32.82 65.09
N SER A 182 46.76 33.33 63.86
CA SER A 182 48.01 33.90 63.32
C SER A 182 48.38 35.20 64.03
N SER A 183 47.41 36.10 64.22
CA SER A 183 47.64 37.39 64.89
C SER A 183 47.93 37.26 66.40
N LEU A 184 47.53 36.16 67.04
CA LEU A 184 47.91 35.85 68.43
C LEU A 184 49.32 35.27 68.59
N LYS A 185 49.99 34.83 67.51
CA LYS A 185 51.34 34.24 67.56
C LYS A 185 52.48 35.25 67.45
N ASP A 186 52.21 36.49 67.03
CA ASP A 186 53.27 37.48 66.75
C ASP A 186 53.78 38.26 67.98
N ASP A 187 53.29 38.00 69.21
CA ASP A 187 53.59 38.84 70.39
C ASP A 187 54.51 38.20 71.44
N LYS A 188 55.16 37.04 71.18
CA LYS A 188 56.14 36.46 72.12
C LYS A 188 57.31 35.71 71.46
N THR A 189 58.52 36.03 71.93
CA THR A 189 59.84 35.32 71.80
C THR A 189 60.61 35.57 70.51
N VAL A 190 61.68 36.38 70.45
CA VAL A 190 63.00 36.39 71.15
C VAL A 190 63.77 35.08 70.99
N GLU A 191 64.64 35.11 69.97
CA GLU A 191 65.99 34.54 69.86
C GLU A 191 66.31 33.23 70.59
N THR A 192 66.59 32.17 69.82
CA THR A 192 67.89 31.48 69.86
C THR A 192 68.02 30.49 68.70
N LYS A 193 69.12 30.65 67.97
CA LYS A 193 69.64 29.79 66.88
C LYS A 193 70.17 28.48 67.47
N ASN A 194 70.07 27.37 66.73
CA ASN A 194 71.12 26.34 66.54
C ASN A 194 70.64 25.20 65.62
N ASP A 195 71.01 25.33 64.34
CA ASP A 195 71.71 24.38 63.48
C ASP A 195 71.69 22.84 63.69
N VAL A 196 71.40 22.16 62.55
CA VAL A 196 72.16 21.07 61.88
C VAL A 196 71.66 19.60 62.01
N PRO A 197 71.81 18.77 60.94
CA PRO A 197 70.71 17.99 60.36
C PRO A 197 71.00 16.48 60.11
N GLU A 198 70.06 15.87 59.36
CA GLU A 198 70.22 14.72 58.46
C GLU A 198 70.18 13.30 59.07
N VAL A 199 69.38 12.41 58.45
CA VAL A 199 69.69 10.99 58.11
C VAL A 199 68.39 10.23 57.71
N SER A 200 68.24 10.04 56.39
CA SER A 200 68.01 8.77 55.68
C SER A 200 66.80 7.82 55.95
N ARG A 201 65.89 7.77 54.95
CA ARG A 201 65.50 6.61 54.07
C ARG A 201 64.82 5.33 54.66
N PRO A 202 64.28 4.38 53.85
CA PRO A 202 63.73 4.41 52.46
C PRO A 202 62.48 3.49 52.17
N SER A 203 62.00 3.52 50.89
CA SER A 203 61.39 2.42 50.05
C SER A 203 60.04 1.79 50.46
N THR A 204 59.13 1.30 49.60
CA THR A 204 58.85 1.12 48.14
C THR A 204 57.35 0.71 48.08
N ASP A 205 56.51 0.97 47.05
CA ASP A 205 56.24 0.17 45.83
C ASP A 205 54.84 0.61 45.32
N THR A 206 54.69 1.25 44.14
CA THR A 206 54.37 0.71 42.78
C THR A 206 52.88 0.53 42.43
N ILE A 207 52.60 0.76 41.12
CA ILE A 207 51.34 0.64 40.33
C ILE A 207 50.54 1.95 40.25
N GLY A 208 50.31 2.63 39.11
CA GLY A 208 50.51 2.31 37.69
C GLY A 208 49.28 2.74 36.87
N VAL A 209 49.51 3.36 35.70
CA VAL A 209 48.58 3.63 34.57
C VAL A 209 48.13 5.11 34.40
N SER A 210 49.08 5.88 33.84
CA SER A 210 48.97 6.74 32.65
C SER A 210 47.64 7.40 32.24
N SER A 211 47.63 8.73 32.21
CA SER A 211 46.99 9.52 31.14
C SER A 211 47.86 10.73 30.78
N ALA A 212 48.58 10.62 29.67
CA ALA A 212 49.26 11.72 29.01
C ALA A 212 48.54 11.98 27.67
N LEU A 213 47.90 13.14 27.53
CA LEU A 213 47.91 13.85 26.25
C LEU A 213 47.58 15.33 26.47
N SER A 214 48.58 16.12 26.12
CA SER A 214 48.70 17.54 26.38
C SER A 214 48.55 18.35 25.08
N LYS A 215 48.08 19.59 25.22
CA LYS A 215 48.40 20.78 24.40
C LYS A 215 47.73 20.93 23.02
N LYS A 216 46.75 21.84 22.94
CA LYS A 216 46.75 23.05 22.09
C LYS A 216 45.50 23.89 22.39
N LYS A 217 45.59 24.99 23.15
CA LYS A 217 45.88 26.37 22.69
C LYS A 217 45.16 26.73 21.37
N LYS A 218 44.16 27.64 21.44
CA LYS A 218 44.19 28.99 20.84
C LYS A 218 42.81 29.49 20.36
N LYS A 219 42.18 30.33 21.19
CA LYS A 219 41.71 31.69 20.87
C LYS A 219 40.87 31.87 19.58
N ARG A 220 39.55 32.04 19.72
CA ARG A 220 38.77 33.04 18.95
C ARG A 220 37.39 33.34 19.56
N ASN A 221 37.33 34.49 20.24
CA ASN A 221 36.13 35.32 20.42
C ASN A 221 35.61 35.81 19.06
N ARG A 222 34.30 35.73 18.81
CA ARG A 222 33.48 36.81 18.21
C ARG A 222 32.03 36.35 17.95
N LYS A 223 31.11 37.08 18.60
CA LYS A 223 29.82 37.62 18.10
C LYS A 223 28.87 36.67 17.35
N ASN A 224 27.70 36.43 17.96
CA ASN A 224 26.35 36.44 17.35
C ASN A 224 25.36 36.22 18.51
N GLN A 225 24.88 37.25 19.23
CA GLN A 225 23.77 38.14 18.85
C GLN A 225 22.69 37.50 17.93
N LYS A 226 21.48 37.45 18.49
CA LYS A 226 20.17 37.57 17.80
C LYS A 226 19.77 36.40 16.87
N LYS A 227 19.04 35.42 17.43
CA LYS A 227 17.85 34.84 16.76
C LYS A 227 16.74 34.64 17.79
N LYS A 228 15.97 35.72 17.93
CA LYS A 228 14.63 35.81 18.51
C LYS A 228 13.67 35.22 17.47
N SER A 229 12.64 34.51 17.93
CA SER A 229 11.37 34.23 17.25
C SER A 229 11.41 33.55 15.87
N THR A 230 11.10 32.24 15.85
CA THR A 230 10.44 31.58 14.72
C THR A 230 9.22 30.82 15.26
N LYS A 231 8.21 31.61 15.69
CA LYS A 231 6.79 31.24 15.66
C LYS A 231 6.25 31.97 14.44
N GLN A 232 5.94 31.24 13.36
CA GLN A 232 5.16 31.65 12.16
C GLN A 232 5.59 30.73 10.99
N ASN A 233 4.85 29.65 10.74
CA ASN A 233 4.57 29.07 9.41
C ASN A 233 3.77 27.76 9.54
N ILE A 234 2.50 27.84 9.98
CA ILE A 234 1.46 26.83 9.71
C ILE A 234 0.16 27.61 9.56
N GLU A 235 0.00 28.31 8.43
CA GLU A 235 -1.26 28.89 7.97
C GLU A 235 -1.07 29.23 6.49
N ALA A 236 -2.10 28.96 5.68
CA ALA A 236 -2.18 29.07 4.21
C ALA A 236 -1.70 27.85 3.40
N THR A 237 -2.60 26.86 3.26
CA THR A 237 -3.13 26.42 1.95
C THR A 237 -4.46 25.70 2.19
N THR A 238 -5.49 26.52 2.49
CA THR A 238 -6.90 26.19 2.32
C THR A 238 -7.29 26.73 0.95
N GLU A 239 -7.19 25.92 -0.10
CA GLU A 239 -7.75 26.18 -1.43
C GLU A 239 -7.49 24.92 -2.26
N ASN A 240 -8.54 24.40 -2.91
CA ASN A 240 -8.62 23.17 -3.72
C ASN A 240 -9.13 21.91 -2.99
N ASP A 241 -10.39 21.96 -2.52
CA ASP A 241 -11.28 20.80 -2.62
C ASP A 241 -12.72 21.31 -2.74
N ALA A 242 -13.03 21.75 -3.95
CA ALA A 242 -14.37 22.06 -4.42
C ALA A 242 -14.47 21.44 -5.80
N LEU A 243 -15.04 20.22 -5.90
CA LEU A 243 -15.65 19.61 -7.11
C LEU A 243 -15.99 18.13 -6.81
N SER A 244 -17.21 17.89 -6.32
CA SER A 244 -18.01 16.65 -6.42
C SER A 244 -19.22 16.81 -5.48
N GLU A 245 -20.17 17.70 -5.80
CA GLU A 245 -21.31 17.40 -6.67
C GLU A 245 -22.03 16.07 -6.34
N SER A 246 -22.80 16.15 -5.26
CA SER A 246 -24.21 15.71 -5.20
C SER A 246 -24.70 14.71 -6.24
N ILE A 247 -24.87 13.45 -5.82
CA ILE A 247 -25.97 12.61 -6.29
C ILE A 247 -26.71 12.08 -5.07
N SER A 248 -27.94 12.57 -4.96
CA SER A 248 -28.95 12.27 -3.95
C SER A 248 -29.86 11.15 -4.45
N THR A 249 -30.50 10.49 -3.49
CA THR A 249 -31.74 9.67 -3.56
C THR A 249 -31.64 8.17 -3.86
N PRO A 250 -32.61 7.35 -3.42
CA PRO A 250 -33.26 7.35 -2.09
C PRO A 250 -33.53 5.93 -1.52
N ASP A 251 -33.86 5.91 -0.22
CA ASP A 251 -34.72 4.98 0.53
C ASP A 251 -35.18 3.68 -0.14
N ILE A 252 -34.74 2.53 0.41
CA ILE A 252 -35.53 1.30 0.41
C ILE A 252 -35.61 0.76 1.85
N GLN A 253 -36.80 0.97 2.41
CA GLN A 253 -37.32 0.34 3.63
C GLN A 253 -37.40 -1.19 3.49
N LYS A 254 -36.94 -1.94 4.50
CA LYS A 254 -37.58 -3.15 5.08
C LYS A 254 -36.69 -3.72 6.19
N VAL A 255 -37.07 -3.60 7.47
CA VAL A 255 -37.94 -4.52 8.24
C VAL A 255 -37.24 -5.85 8.59
N ALA A 256 -36.68 -5.92 9.80
CA ALA A 256 -36.61 -7.08 10.71
C ALA A 256 -35.97 -6.57 12.04
N GLN A 257 -36.75 -6.25 13.07
CA GLN A 257 -37.08 -7.14 14.21
C GLN A 257 -35.80 -7.59 14.96
N SER A 258 -35.35 -6.83 15.97
CA SER A 258 -35.76 -6.92 17.39
C SER A 258 -35.30 -8.22 18.07
N GLU A 259 -34.20 -8.14 18.81
CA GLU A 259 -34.00 -8.96 20.02
C GLU A 259 -33.06 -8.21 20.97
N ASP A 260 -33.66 -7.74 22.06
CA ASP A 260 -33.05 -7.25 23.28
C ASP A 260 -32.35 -8.42 23.99
N VAL A 261 -31.10 -8.26 24.43
CA VAL A 261 -30.55 -8.97 25.61
C VAL A 261 -29.52 -8.08 26.31
N ASP A 262 -29.99 -7.42 27.36
CA ASP A 262 -29.45 -7.35 28.72
C ASP A 262 -27.93 -7.44 28.97
N ALA A 263 -27.45 -6.32 29.54
CA ALA A 263 -26.57 -6.18 30.70
C ALA A 263 -25.91 -7.44 31.30
N GLU A 264 -24.59 -7.35 31.48
CA GLU A 264 -23.96 -7.75 32.75
C GLU A 264 -22.63 -7.02 32.97
N GLN A 265 -22.60 -6.20 34.02
CA GLN A 265 -21.39 -5.72 34.69
C GLN A 265 -20.82 -6.91 35.46
N ASP A 266 -19.56 -7.26 35.22
CA ASP A 266 -18.84 -8.20 36.07
C ASP A 266 -17.54 -7.57 36.59
N THR A 267 -17.63 -7.13 37.83
CA THR A 267 -16.51 -6.83 38.71
C THR A 267 -15.91 -8.13 39.22
N VAL A 268 -14.66 -8.43 38.88
CA VAL A 268 -13.87 -9.46 39.57
C VAL A 268 -12.55 -8.86 40.02
N ALA A 269 -12.58 -8.33 41.25
CA ALA A 269 -11.41 -8.27 42.11
C ALA A 269 -11.32 -9.63 42.81
N ASP A 270 -10.35 -10.47 42.45
CA ASP A 270 -9.90 -11.54 43.33
C ASP A 270 -8.53 -12.10 42.92
N SER A 271 -7.73 -12.41 43.95
CA SER A 271 -6.79 -13.53 43.97
C SER A 271 -5.47 -13.45 43.17
N LYS A 272 -4.37 -13.06 43.85
CA LYS A 272 -3.37 -14.01 44.40
C LYS A 272 -2.06 -13.33 44.83
N GLU A 273 -2.01 -13.12 46.14
CA GLU A 273 -0.81 -13.16 46.98
C GLU A 273 -0.25 -14.59 46.98
N GLU A 274 1.06 -14.73 47.25
CA GLU A 274 1.80 -15.99 47.49
C GLU A 274 2.55 -16.63 46.31
N GLU A 275 3.80 -16.19 46.10
CA GLU A 275 4.87 -17.12 45.75
C GLU A 275 6.11 -16.86 46.64
N ARG A 276 6.27 -17.78 47.57
CA ARG A 276 7.37 -17.93 48.51
C ARG A 276 8.54 -18.63 47.82
N ARG A 277 9.75 -18.21 48.20
CA ARG A 277 10.95 -19.04 48.46
C ARG A 277 11.47 -19.91 47.33
N ASP A 278 12.63 -19.52 46.83
CA ASP A 278 13.72 -20.32 46.22
C ASP A 278 14.80 -19.25 45.88
N ILE A 279 16.07 -19.23 46.28
CA ILE A 279 17.17 -20.18 46.50
C ILE A 279 18.26 -19.32 47.20
N ALA A 280 18.65 -19.55 48.45
CA ALA A 280 19.70 -20.47 48.91
C ALA A 280 21.11 -20.23 48.32
N ASN A 281 22.01 -19.86 49.24
CA ASN A 281 23.45 -20.14 49.30
C ASN A 281 24.48 -19.16 48.68
N ASP A 282 25.55 -18.99 49.47
CA ASP A 282 26.88 -18.43 49.16
C ASP A 282 26.94 -16.88 49.05
N ASP A 283 27.64 -16.09 49.87
CA ASP A 283 28.87 -16.31 50.62
C ASP A 283 28.93 -15.44 51.90
N LEU A 284 29.06 -16.12 53.04
CA LEU A 284 29.57 -15.58 54.29
C LEU A 284 31.10 -15.71 54.26
N ILE A 285 31.82 -14.63 53.96
CA ILE A 285 33.25 -14.51 54.30
C ILE A 285 33.40 -13.40 55.33
N VAL A 286 33.23 -13.81 56.59
CA VAL A 286 33.73 -13.13 57.78
C VAL A 286 35.25 -13.26 57.76
N ASN A 287 35.95 -12.25 57.27
CA ASN A 287 37.40 -12.18 57.39
C ASN A 287 37.77 -11.45 58.68
N ALA A 288 37.79 -12.23 59.77
CA ALA A 288 38.36 -11.84 61.05
C ALA A 288 39.88 -11.81 60.93
N ASN A 289 40.45 -10.64 60.66
CA ASN A 289 41.87 -10.35 60.93
C ASN A 289 41.96 -9.43 62.15
N ALA A 290 41.81 -10.05 63.32
CA ALA A 290 42.25 -9.51 64.59
C ALA A 290 43.79 -9.49 64.58
N LYS A 291 44.37 -8.30 64.47
CA LYS A 291 45.79 -8.05 64.72
C LYS A 291 45.93 -6.86 65.66
N GLU A 292 46.13 -7.21 66.93
CA GLU A 292 46.92 -6.50 67.95
C GLU A 292 46.57 -5.03 68.26
N PRO A 293 45.89 -4.75 69.38
CA PRO A 293 46.19 -3.55 70.14
C PRO A 293 47.46 -3.81 70.96
N MET A 294 48.58 -3.23 70.53
CA MET A 294 49.76 -3.09 71.36
C MET A 294 49.37 -2.46 72.70
N HIS A 295 49.68 -3.20 73.76
CA HIS A 295 49.52 -2.85 75.16
C HIS A 295 49.80 -1.37 75.45
N HIS A 296 48.75 -0.61 75.75
CA HIS A 296 48.85 0.53 76.65
C HIS A 296 49.17 -0.01 78.04
N PHE A 297 50.47 -0.03 78.38
CA PHE A 297 50.94 -0.11 79.75
C PHE A 297 50.48 1.17 80.47
N SER A 298 49.33 1.11 81.14
CA SER A 298 48.96 2.09 82.16
C SER A 298 49.91 1.91 83.34
N PHE A 299 50.84 2.84 83.49
CA PHE A 299 51.65 2.99 84.69
C PHE A 299 50.78 3.66 85.77
N THR A 300 49.80 2.91 86.27
CA THR A 300 48.91 3.31 87.37
C THR A 300 48.94 2.19 88.40
N ASP A 301 50.10 1.99 89.05
CA ASP A 301 50.24 1.06 90.19
C ASP A 301 51.51 1.31 91.05
N LEU A 302 52.04 2.55 91.08
CA LEU A 302 53.21 2.88 91.92
C LEU A 302 52.99 3.97 93.00
N ASP A 303 51.77 4.49 93.16
CA ASP A 303 51.46 5.53 94.16
C ASP A 303 50.97 4.98 95.53
N THR A 304 50.97 3.67 95.74
CA THR A 304 50.45 3.02 96.97
C THR A 304 51.53 2.45 97.90
N LEU A 305 52.82 2.70 97.67
CA LEU A 305 53.93 2.15 98.48
C LEU A 305 54.86 3.16 99.18
N LEU A 306 54.56 4.46 99.15
CA LEU A 306 55.24 5.48 99.97
C LEU A 306 54.26 6.21 100.90
N ASN A 307 53.56 5.42 101.74
CA ASN A 307 52.79 5.93 102.86
C ASN A 307 53.35 5.32 104.16
N TRP A 308 54.40 5.93 104.69
CA TRP A 308 54.87 5.71 106.06
C TRP A 308 54.82 7.04 106.84
N PRO A 309 54.49 6.99 108.14
CA PRO A 309 53.78 8.07 108.81
C PRO A 309 54.69 9.24 109.16
N LYS A 310 54.18 10.46 108.98
CA LYS A 310 54.66 11.67 109.67
C LYS A 310 54.72 11.39 111.18
N TYR A 311 55.93 11.17 111.70
CA TYR A 311 56.20 11.29 113.13
C TYR A 311 56.14 12.78 113.49
N VAL A 312 55.02 13.14 114.10
CA VAL A 312 54.83 14.38 114.85
C VAL A 312 55.68 14.29 116.12
N PHE A 313 56.84 14.93 116.15
CA PHE A 313 57.49 15.31 117.40
C PHE A 313 56.86 16.61 117.90
N HIS A 314 55.94 16.45 118.85
CA HIS A 314 55.48 17.49 119.76
C HIS A 314 56.49 17.67 120.92
N HIS A 315 56.60 18.91 121.43
CA HIS A 315 57.21 19.31 122.71
C HIS A 315 58.75 19.20 122.82
N HIS A 316 59.53 20.26 123.04
CA HIS A 316 59.45 21.22 124.15
C HIS A 316 60.00 22.60 123.73
N LYS A 317 59.16 23.63 123.88
CA LYS A 317 59.55 25.03 123.94
C LYS A 317 59.77 25.35 125.42
N ILE A 318 61.01 25.43 125.89
CA ILE A 318 61.33 25.99 127.23
C ILE A 318 61.80 27.43 127.01
N HIS A 319 60.89 28.36 127.29
CA HIS A 319 61.25 29.71 127.71
C HIS A 319 61.71 29.62 129.17
N LEU A 320 62.93 30.07 129.46
CA LEU A 320 63.33 30.57 130.76
C LEU A 320 63.92 31.96 130.52
N ALA A 321 63.03 32.95 130.61
CA ALA A 321 63.37 34.32 130.94
C ALA A 321 63.42 34.45 132.46
N ASP A 322 64.05 35.53 132.90
CA ASP A 322 63.90 36.21 134.21
C ASP A 322 64.90 35.89 135.34
N THR A 323 65.82 36.85 135.52
CA THR A 323 65.97 37.69 136.73
C THR A 323 66.47 37.05 138.04
N ILE A 324 67.65 37.49 138.53
CA ILE A 324 67.96 37.94 139.93
C ILE A 324 69.41 38.54 139.96
N PRO A 325 69.67 39.68 140.65
CA PRO A 325 70.95 40.41 140.58
C PRO A 325 71.88 40.23 141.82
N LEU A 326 73.16 40.61 141.63
CA LEU A 326 74.18 41.18 142.56
C LEU A 326 73.93 41.12 144.09
N VAL A 327 74.95 40.74 144.91
CA VAL A 327 75.49 41.52 146.07
C VAL A 327 76.81 40.93 146.62
N PHE A 328 77.76 41.85 146.86
CA PHE A 328 79.04 41.84 147.59
C PHE A 328 79.17 40.99 148.88
N LEU A 329 80.41 40.60 149.22
CA LEU A 329 80.98 40.77 150.58
C LEU A 329 82.54 40.77 150.55
N ASP A 330 83.11 41.96 150.74
CA ASP A 330 84.48 42.25 151.18
C ASP A 330 84.66 41.85 152.66
N LEU A 331 85.78 41.21 153.03
CA LEU A 331 86.29 41.21 154.40
C LEU A 331 87.81 41.44 154.42
N LYS A 332 88.21 42.51 155.11
CA LYS A 332 89.57 43.04 155.34
C LYS A 332 90.32 42.33 156.50
N PRO A 333 91.66 42.44 156.56
CA PRO A 333 92.52 41.88 157.61
C PRO A 333 92.64 42.82 158.84
N LYS A 334 93.07 42.30 160.01
CA LYS A 334 93.46 43.11 161.17
C LYS A 334 94.50 42.40 162.06
N GLU A 335 95.63 43.07 162.27
CA GLU A 335 96.77 42.74 163.15
C GLU A 335 96.63 43.38 164.57
N TYR A 336 97.67 43.20 165.40
CA TYR A 336 98.07 43.79 166.72
C TYR A 336 98.05 42.78 167.90
N THR A 337 99.22 42.25 168.35
CA THR A 337 100.27 42.74 169.31
C THR A 337 99.79 42.77 170.77
N VAL A 338 100.57 42.57 171.84
CA VAL A 338 101.96 42.23 172.26
C VAL A 338 101.83 42.08 173.79
N ASP A 339 102.63 41.26 174.49
CA ASP A 339 103.32 41.70 175.72
C ASP A 339 104.17 40.62 176.44
N LEU A 340 105.27 41.14 177.01
CA LEU A 340 106.05 40.70 178.19
C LEU A 340 107.23 39.72 178.04
N GLU A 341 108.41 40.36 177.97
CA GLU A 341 109.59 40.16 178.84
C GLU A 341 110.33 38.81 178.84
N THR A 342 111.58 38.82 178.32
CA THR A 342 112.80 38.63 179.14
C THR A 342 114.07 38.61 178.25
N PRO A 343 115.13 39.37 178.60
CA PRO A 343 116.31 39.53 177.75
C PRO A 343 117.39 38.50 178.11
N LYS A 344 117.76 37.67 177.12
CA LYS A 344 118.99 36.84 176.95
C LYS A 344 118.75 35.52 176.17
N LEU A 345 117.49 35.21 175.83
CA LEU A 345 117.09 34.10 174.93
C LEU A 345 116.90 34.53 173.45
N VAL A 346 116.97 35.83 173.17
CA VAL A 346 116.73 36.46 171.85
C VAL A 346 117.80 36.09 170.81
N GLU A 347 119.02 35.72 171.21
CA GLU A 347 120.12 35.37 170.29
C GLU A 347 120.00 33.94 169.70
N GLU A 348 119.32 33.03 170.41
CA GLU A 348 119.05 31.66 169.91
C GLU A 348 117.73 31.62 169.11
N LEU A 349 116.73 32.40 169.52
CA LEU A 349 115.49 32.60 168.76
C LEU A 349 115.73 33.35 167.45
N THR A 350 116.69 34.28 167.36
CA THR A 350 117.04 34.93 166.08
C THR A 350 117.64 33.95 165.07
N LYS A 351 118.36 32.90 165.49
CA LYS A 351 118.83 31.85 164.57
C LYS A 351 117.70 30.94 164.10
N GLN A 352 116.81 30.50 165.00
CA GLN A 352 115.66 29.68 164.61
C GLN A 352 114.66 30.46 163.74
N LEU A 353 114.47 31.74 164.03
CA LEU A 353 113.63 32.64 163.24
C LEU A 353 114.25 32.89 161.87
N HIS A 354 115.57 32.99 161.74
CA HIS A 354 116.21 33.10 160.43
C HIS A 354 116.09 31.81 159.59
N VAL A 355 116.13 30.62 160.21
CA VAL A 355 115.84 29.36 159.52
C VAL A 355 114.36 29.25 159.14
N ALA A 356 113.45 29.67 160.02
CA ALA A 356 112.01 29.71 159.73
C ALA A 356 111.70 30.73 158.62
N GLU A 357 112.31 31.91 158.63
CA GLU A 357 112.21 32.93 157.57
C GLU A 357 112.79 32.42 156.26
N SER A 358 113.93 31.73 156.28
CA SER A 358 114.54 31.16 155.08
C SER A 358 113.65 30.06 154.48
N THR A 359 113.10 29.17 155.30
CA THR A 359 112.15 28.15 154.85
C THR A 359 110.80 28.74 154.43
N LEU A 360 110.31 29.79 155.08
CA LEU A 360 109.13 30.55 154.65
C LEU A 360 109.38 31.28 153.34
N LYS A 361 110.58 31.80 153.13
CA LYS A 361 110.96 32.47 151.89
C LYS A 361 111.09 31.47 150.75
N GLU A 362 111.69 30.31 151.00
CA GLU A 362 111.74 29.19 150.04
C GLU A 362 110.32 28.66 149.75
N ASN A 363 109.47 28.48 150.76
CA ASN A 363 108.07 28.06 150.57
C ASN A 363 107.24 29.15 149.89
N SER A 364 107.51 30.43 150.17
CA SER A 364 106.89 31.58 149.51
C SER A 364 107.29 31.64 148.03
N GLU A 365 108.55 31.39 147.72
CA GLU A 365 109.05 31.30 146.35
C GLU A 365 108.49 30.07 145.63
N LYS A 366 108.43 28.90 146.28
CA LYS A 366 107.75 27.71 145.75
C LYS A 366 106.27 27.97 145.52
N PHE A 367 105.59 28.66 146.43
CA PHE A 367 104.18 29.01 146.29
C PHE A 367 103.98 30.06 145.18
N LYS A 368 104.88 31.03 145.04
CA LYS A 368 104.87 31.98 143.90
C LYS A 368 105.10 31.27 142.59
N GLN A 369 106.11 30.41 142.49
CA GLN A 369 106.36 29.60 141.30
C GLN A 369 105.18 28.69 140.97
N ASN A 370 104.56 28.07 141.97
CA ASN A 370 103.38 27.22 141.77
C ASN A 370 102.14 28.06 141.40
N SER A 371 101.99 29.25 141.98
CA SER A 371 100.93 30.21 141.62
C SER A 371 101.12 30.73 140.20
N GLU A 372 102.34 31.05 139.79
CA GLU A 372 102.67 31.43 138.41
C GLU A 372 102.50 30.26 137.43
N SER A 373 102.86 29.04 137.83
CA SER A 373 102.60 27.83 137.05
C SER A 373 101.11 27.55 136.89
N LEU A 374 100.33 27.69 137.97
CA LEU A 374 98.87 27.56 137.94
C LEU A 374 98.24 28.67 137.12
N LYS A 375 98.73 29.91 137.24
CA LYS A 375 98.26 31.05 136.46
C LYS A 375 98.53 30.84 134.98
N SER A 376 99.75 30.44 134.61
CA SER A 376 100.09 30.04 133.25
C SER A 376 99.22 28.87 132.76
N ARG A 377 98.89 27.90 133.62
CA ARG A 377 98.00 26.80 133.25
C ARG A 377 96.55 27.25 133.08
N VAL A 378 96.06 28.17 133.91
CA VAL A 378 94.74 28.81 133.77
C VAL A 378 94.70 29.63 132.49
N ASP A 379 95.74 30.39 132.19
CA ASP A 379 95.84 31.17 130.94
C ASP A 379 95.86 30.23 129.73
N ASN A 380 96.65 29.16 129.76
CA ASN A 380 96.65 28.13 128.71
C ASN A 380 95.28 27.43 128.55
N LEU A 381 94.58 27.16 129.66
CA LEU A 381 93.24 26.58 129.63
C LEU A 381 92.22 27.59 129.10
N ASN A 382 92.33 28.87 129.44
CA ASN A 382 91.49 29.93 128.91
C ASN A 382 91.72 30.12 127.41
N ASP A 383 92.97 30.08 126.96
CA ASP A 383 93.32 30.09 125.53
C ASP A 383 92.73 28.86 124.83
N TYR A 384 92.78 27.69 125.46
CA TYR A 384 92.18 26.46 124.93
C TYR A 384 90.64 26.53 124.88
N ILE A 385 90.00 27.07 125.93
CA ILE A 385 88.55 27.31 125.97
C ILE A 385 88.15 28.30 124.88
N THR A 386 88.93 29.38 124.69
CA THR A 386 88.66 30.38 123.66
C THR A 386 88.80 29.78 122.25
N LYS A 387 89.80 28.90 122.03
CA LYS A 387 89.92 28.12 120.79
C LYS A 387 88.71 27.21 120.57
N LEU A 388 88.29 26.44 121.58
CA LEU A 388 87.10 25.60 121.50
C LEU A 388 85.81 26.41 121.29
N GLN A 389 85.67 27.58 121.90
CA GLN A 389 84.54 28.47 121.68
C GLN A 389 84.51 29.00 120.25
N ASN A 390 85.66 29.38 119.69
CA ASN A 390 85.77 29.77 118.29
C ASN A 390 85.43 28.61 117.34
N GLU A 391 85.89 27.39 117.64
CA GLU A 391 85.53 26.18 116.89
C GLU A 391 84.02 25.87 116.99
N ILE A 392 83.41 26.00 118.17
CA ILE A 392 81.97 25.83 118.38
C ILE A 392 81.17 26.88 117.58
N ASP A 393 81.59 28.13 117.60
CA ASP A 393 80.92 29.20 116.86
C ASP A 393 81.11 29.03 115.35
N GLU A 394 82.25 28.53 114.89
CA GLU A 394 82.46 28.13 113.50
C GLU A 394 81.54 26.96 113.11
N CYS A 395 81.44 25.91 113.93
CA CYS A 395 80.49 24.83 113.73
C CYS A 395 79.04 25.32 113.69
N ARG A 396 78.66 26.28 114.55
CA ARG A 396 77.30 26.88 114.54
C ARG A 396 77.03 27.68 113.28
N ARG A 397 78.00 28.48 112.80
CA ARG A 397 77.87 29.19 111.52
C ARG A 397 77.74 28.21 110.36
N ASN A 398 78.53 27.15 110.35
CA ASN A 398 78.47 26.11 109.32
C ASN A 398 77.13 25.35 109.36
N LEU A 399 76.59 25.07 110.55
CA LEU A 399 75.27 24.46 110.71
C LEU A 399 74.17 25.37 110.17
N LEU A 400 74.15 26.64 110.56
CA LEU A 400 73.17 27.61 110.05
C LEU A 400 73.25 27.80 108.54
N TRP A 401 74.46 27.82 107.98
CA TRP A 401 74.68 27.85 106.54
C TRP A 401 74.14 26.59 105.86
N ALA A 402 74.41 25.40 106.42
CA ALA A 402 73.91 24.14 105.91
C ALA A 402 72.38 24.04 106.00
N GLU A 403 71.77 24.51 107.09
CA GLU A 403 70.31 24.58 107.26
C GLU A 403 69.68 25.53 106.23
N SER A 404 70.26 26.72 106.05
CA SER A 404 69.80 27.69 105.04
C SER A 404 69.94 27.12 103.62
N SER A 405 71.05 26.43 103.33
CA SER A 405 71.28 25.75 102.06
C SER A 405 70.26 24.63 101.82
N CYS A 406 70.00 23.80 102.82
CA CYS A 406 68.97 22.76 102.74
C CYS A 406 67.58 23.34 102.47
N GLU A 407 67.24 24.47 103.08
CA GLU A 407 65.95 25.12 102.86
C GLU A 407 65.84 25.68 101.43
N THR A 408 66.89 26.32 100.92
CA THR A 408 66.91 26.76 99.51
C THR A 408 66.76 25.60 98.52
N ILE A 409 67.40 24.45 98.79
CA ILE A 409 67.28 23.23 97.97
C ILE A 409 65.85 22.66 98.06
N ARG A 410 65.20 22.71 99.24
CA ARG A 410 63.80 22.28 99.38
C ARG A 410 62.85 23.17 98.60
N GLU A 411 63.02 24.48 98.65
CA GLU A 411 62.22 25.42 97.86
C GLU A 411 62.42 25.20 96.36
N GLU A 412 63.66 24.98 95.91
CA GLU A 412 63.97 24.69 94.51
C GLU A 412 63.37 23.36 94.06
N ASN A 413 63.48 22.30 94.88
CA ASN A 413 62.83 21.02 94.63
C ASN A 413 61.30 21.16 94.57
N GLN A 414 60.70 21.96 95.46
CA GLN A 414 59.26 22.22 95.42
C GLN A 414 58.84 22.97 94.14
N LYS A 415 59.66 23.92 93.68
CA LYS A 415 59.47 24.60 92.38
C LYS A 415 59.59 23.62 91.21
N ASN A 416 60.56 22.71 91.25
CA ASN A 416 60.76 21.70 90.21
C ASN A 416 59.64 20.67 90.16
N ILE A 417 59.10 20.24 91.30
CA ILE A 417 57.92 19.36 91.37
C ILE A 417 56.70 20.04 90.74
N LYS A 418 56.47 21.33 91.03
CA LYS A 418 55.37 22.08 90.38
C LYS A 418 55.53 22.14 88.86
N LYS A 419 56.75 22.44 88.38
CA LYS A 419 57.05 22.44 86.94
C LYS A 419 56.85 21.06 86.30
N LEU A 420 57.23 19.98 87.00
CA LEU A 420 57.03 18.61 86.53
C LEU A 420 55.54 18.29 86.41
N ASN A 421 54.74 18.61 87.43
CA ASN A 421 53.29 18.41 87.40
C ASN A 421 52.62 19.23 86.29
N ASP A 422 53.04 20.47 86.08
CA ASP A 422 52.53 21.32 85.00
C ASP A 422 52.86 20.70 83.62
N ALA A 423 54.09 20.19 83.45
CA ALA A 423 54.52 19.51 82.22
C ALA A 423 53.77 18.19 81.99
N GLU A 424 53.48 17.41 83.03
CA GLU A 424 52.66 16.20 82.95
C GLU A 424 51.20 16.51 82.60
N SER A 425 50.65 17.60 83.13
CA SER A 425 49.31 18.09 82.78
C SER A 425 49.23 18.51 81.31
N LEU A 426 50.29 19.13 80.78
CA LEU A 426 50.38 19.55 79.38
C LEU A 426 50.56 18.34 78.47
N LYS A 427 51.41 17.37 78.85
CA LYS A 427 51.57 16.10 78.15
C LYS A 427 50.25 15.34 78.05
N SER A 428 49.46 15.29 79.13
CA SER A 428 48.15 14.64 79.16
C SER A 428 47.15 15.33 78.22
N ARG A 429 47.13 16.68 78.22
CA ARG A 429 46.31 17.46 77.28
C ARG A 429 46.72 17.25 75.81
N LEU A 430 48.02 17.20 75.51
CA LEU A 430 48.51 16.91 74.16
C LEU A 430 48.18 15.49 73.71
N LEU A 431 48.26 14.50 74.61
CA LEU A 431 47.85 13.12 74.31
C LEU A 431 46.35 13.04 74.05
N GLN A 432 45.52 13.70 74.86
CA GLN A 432 44.08 13.77 74.65
C GLN A 432 43.74 14.44 73.31
N SER A 433 44.37 15.56 72.99
CA SER A 433 44.20 16.24 71.70
C SER A 433 44.65 15.36 70.53
N ARG A 434 45.79 14.65 70.65
CA ARG A 434 46.23 13.67 69.65
C ARG A 434 45.22 12.54 69.45
N THR A 435 44.65 12.00 70.53
CA THR A 435 43.63 10.94 70.42
C THR A 435 42.36 11.46 69.76
N GLN A 436 41.93 12.68 70.04
CA GLN A 436 40.79 13.31 69.37
C GLN A 436 41.05 13.47 67.86
N MET A 437 42.20 14.04 67.49
CA MET A 437 42.59 14.18 66.08
C MET A 437 42.69 12.82 65.37
N GLN A 438 43.15 11.76 66.06
CA GLN A 438 43.20 10.41 65.50
C GLN A 438 41.78 9.86 65.26
N THR A 439 40.87 10.01 66.21
CA THR A 439 39.47 9.58 66.03
C THR A 439 38.77 10.35 64.91
N GLU A 440 39.06 11.64 64.76
CA GLU A 440 38.57 12.43 63.62
C GLU A 440 39.14 11.93 62.30
N LEU A 441 40.46 11.69 62.22
CA LEU A 441 41.10 11.13 61.03
C LEU A 441 40.51 9.77 60.64
N ASP A 442 40.30 8.88 61.61
CA ASP A 442 39.69 7.57 61.37
C ASP A 442 38.25 7.72 60.87
N SER A 443 37.48 8.67 61.41
CA SER A 443 36.14 9.00 60.91
C SER A 443 36.16 9.51 59.46
N TYR A 444 37.12 10.36 59.08
CA TYR A 444 37.29 10.81 57.70
C TYR A 444 37.73 9.68 56.76
N ILE A 445 38.55 8.75 57.23
CA ILE A 445 38.95 7.56 56.44
C ILE A 445 37.74 6.65 56.18
N THR A 446 36.92 6.39 57.20
CA THR A 446 35.69 5.58 57.04
C THR A 446 34.69 6.23 56.09
N SER A 447 34.46 7.54 56.23
CA SER A 447 33.60 8.30 55.32
C SER A 447 34.12 8.28 53.87
N ASN A 448 35.42 8.46 53.66
CA ASN A 448 36.04 8.34 52.34
C ASN A 448 35.94 6.92 51.75
N SER A 449 35.98 5.88 52.58
CA SER A 449 35.75 4.50 52.12
C SER A 449 34.32 4.32 51.65
N GLN A 450 33.33 4.79 52.43
CA GLN A 450 31.91 4.73 52.07
C GLN A 450 31.62 5.48 50.76
N LEU A 451 32.16 6.69 50.60
CA LEU A 451 32.01 7.47 49.36
C LEU A 451 32.65 6.78 48.15
N LYS A 452 33.77 6.06 48.34
CA LYS A 452 34.39 5.28 47.26
C LYS A 452 33.48 4.11 46.84
N ASP A 453 32.89 3.41 47.80
CA ASP A 453 31.97 2.30 47.53
C ASP A 453 30.66 2.80 46.88
N GLU A 454 30.18 3.98 47.27
CA GLU A 454 29.05 4.64 46.61
C GLU A 454 29.41 5.01 45.16
N ILE A 455 30.59 5.60 44.91
CA ILE A 455 31.06 5.93 43.57
C ILE A 455 31.22 4.67 42.70
N THR A 456 31.69 3.54 43.22
CA THR A 456 31.80 2.29 42.45
C THR A 456 30.43 1.72 42.12
N SER A 457 29.48 1.75 43.07
CA SER A 457 28.09 1.33 42.83
C SER A 457 27.39 2.20 41.77
N LEU A 458 27.53 3.53 41.84
CA LEU A 458 26.96 4.45 40.85
C LEU A 458 27.60 4.30 39.48
N LYS A 459 28.91 4.00 39.40
CA LYS A 459 29.57 3.70 38.12
C LYS A 459 29.02 2.43 37.50
N GLN A 460 28.72 1.41 38.31
CA GLN A 460 28.11 0.18 37.83
C GLN A 460 26.69 0.43 37.28
N THR A 461 25.84 1.15 38.02
CA THR A 461 24.47 1.46 37.55
C THR A 461 24.47 2.33 36.29
N VAL A 462 25.41 3.28 36.17
CA VAL A 462 25.60 4.04 34.92
C VAL A 462 25.97 3.11 33.76
N SER A 463 26.92 2.18 33.96
CA SER A 463 27.30 1.20 32.93
C SER A 463 26.13 0.30 32.51
N GLU A 464 25.30 -0.15 33.45
CA GLU A 464 24.11 -0.96 33.19
C GLU A 464 23.07 -0.16 32.38
N SER A 465 22.78 1.08 32.78
CA SER A 465 21.86 1.97 32.06
C SER A 465 22.35 2.32 30.64
N GLU A 466 23.66 2.45 30.44
CA GLU A 466 24.24 2.68 29.11
C GLU A 466 24.10 1.45 28.20
N ALA A 467 24.21 0.24 28.76
CA ALA A 467 24.00 -1.01 28.04
C ALA A 467 22.52 -1.20 27.66
N GLU A 468 21.61 -0.87 28.59
CA GLU A 468 20.16 -0.88 28.34
C GLU A 468 19.77 0.13 27.26
N ARG A 469 20.29 1.37 27.33
CA ARG A 469 20.08 2.40 26.30
C ARG A 469 20.51 1.91 24.92
N LYS A 470 21.65 1.22 24.82
CA LYS A 470 22.12 0.64 23.54
C LYS A 470 21.19 -0.46 23.04
N ARG A 471 20.70 -1.36 23.92
CA ARG A 471 19.71 -2.38 23.57
C ARG A 471 18.40 -1.77 23.06
N LEU A 472 17.85 -0.79 23.79
CA LEU A 472 16.63 -0.10 23.39
C LEU A 472 16.79 0.66 22.06
N PHE A 473 17.95 1.29 21.84
CA PHE A 473 18.24 1.95 20.57
C PHE A 473 18.30 0.97 19.39
N SER A 474 18.96 -0.19 19.55
CA SER A 474 18.96 -1.24 18.53
C SER A 474 17.56 -1.80 18.26
N SER A 475 16.76 -2.02 19.32
CA SER A 475 15.36 -2.46 19.20
C SER A 475 14.50 -1.42 18.47
N ALA A 476 14.67 -0.12 18.76
CA ALA A 476 13.96 0.96 18.09
C ALA A 476 14.34 1.05 16.60
N GLN A 477 15.62 0.85 16.28
CA GLN A 477 16.09 0.81 14.90
C GLN A 477 15.51 -0.39 14.12
N GLU A 478 15.42 -1.57 14.74
CA GLU A 478 14.79 -2.74 14.17
C GLU A 478 13.29 -2.51 13.90
N LYS A 479 12.56 -1.93 14.87
CA LYS A 479 11.16 -1.55 14.69
C LYS A 479 10.96 -0.50 13.59
N GLN A 480 11.89 0.44 13.45
CA GLN A 480 11.87 1.41 12.35
C GLN A 480 12.07 0.72 10.97
N LEU A 481 12.90 -0.32 10.88
CA LEU A 481 13.07 -1.10 9.66
C LEU A 481 11.80 -1.93 9.35
N GLN A 482 11.23 -2.61 10.36
CA GLN A 482 9.96 -3.34 10.21
C GLN A 482 8.83 -2.42 9.72
N MET A 483 8.73 -1.21 10.27
CA MET A 483 7.74 -0.21 9.83
C MET A 483 7.96 0.23 8.37
N LYS A 484 9.20 0.40 7.93
CA LYS A 484 9.51 0.71 6.52
C LYS A 484 9.11 -0.44 5.60
N GLU A 485 9.36 -1.69 6.00
CA GLU A 485 8.94 -2.87 5.24
C GLU A 485 7.41 -2.98 5.14
N THR A 486 6.66 -2.71 6.22
CA THR A 486 5.20 -2.71 6.19
C THR A 486 4.63 -1.58 5.33
N VAL A 487 5.25 -0.39 5.37
CA VAL A 487 4.86 0.73 4.50
C VAL A 487 5.09 0.38 3.02
N ASN A 488 6.23 -0.24 2.68
CA ASN A 488 6.49 -0.68 1.30
C ASN A 488 5.47 -1.73 0.83
N LYS A 489 5.09 -2.68 1.69
CA LYS A 489 4.02 -3.65 1.41
C LYS A 489 2.66 -2.96 1.19
N LEU A 490 2.33 -1.97 2.03
CA LEU A 490 1.10 -1.19 1.89
C LEU A 490 1.06 -0.43 0.56
N THR A 491 2.16 0.21 0.16
CA THR A 491 2.27 0.89 -1.14
C THR A 491 2.09 -0.08 -2.30
N SER A 492 2.69 -1.27 -2.24
CA SER A 492 2.52 -2.31 -3.27
C SER A 492 1.07 -2.83 -3.35
N LEU A 493 0.39 -3.02 -2.21
CA LEU A 493 -1.03 -3.40 -2.19
C LEU A 493 -1.93 -2.27 -2.72
N GLN A 494 -1.57 -1.01 -2.46
CA GLN A 494 -2.28 0.14 -3.00
C GLN A 494 -2.13 0.23 -4.53
N GLU A 495 -0.93 -0.02 -5.07
CA GLU A 495 -0.70 -0.11 -6.52
C GLU A 495 -1.51 -1.27 -7.14
N GLN A 496 -1.55 -2.43 -6.48
CA GLN A 496 -2.36 -3.57 -6.92
C GLN A 496 -3.87 -3.26 -6.88
N ASN A 497 -4.36 -2.56 -5.86
CA ASN A 497 -5.76 -2.13 -5.78
C ASN A 497 -6.12 -1.17 -6.91
N ASN A 498 -5.24 -0.21 -7.21
CA ASN A 498 -5.43 0.72 -8.33
C ASN A 498 -5.48 -0.01 -9.69
N GLU A 499 -4.70 -1.09 -9.86
CA GLU A 499 -4.74 -1.92 -11.07
C GLU A 499 -6.05 -2.72 -11.14
N PHE A 500 -6.55 -3.27 -10.03
CA PHE A 500 -7.87 -3.90 -10.00
C PHE A 500 -9.00 -2.91 -10.30
N ASP A 501 -8.95 -1.69 -9.76
CA ASP A 501 -9.92 -0.63 -10.06
C ASP A 501 -9.90 -0.25 -11.56
N ARG A 502 -8.71 -0.26 -12.19
CA ARG A 502 -8.58 -0.04 -13.63
C ARG A 502 -9.19 -1.19 -14.44
N GLN A 503 -8.92 -2.44 -14.06
CA GLN A 503 -9.49 -3.62 -14.71
C GLN A 503 -11.01 -3.66 -14.57
N LEU A 504 -11.55 -3.30 -13.40
CA LEU A 504 -12.99 -3.19 -13.20
C LEU A 504 -13.62 -2.16 -14.13
N LYS A 505 -13.01 -0.96 -14.27
CA LYS A 505 -13.49 0.06 -15.21
C LYS A 505 -13.44 -0.39 -16.67
N GLU A 506 -12.38 -1.09 -17.08
CA GLU A 506 -12.26 -1.65 -18.43
C GLU A 506 -13.35 -2.70 -18.69
N GLN A 507 -13.63 -3.58 -17.71
CA GLN A 507 -14.73 -4.54 -17.80
C GLN A 507 -16.12 -3.89 -17.78
N GLU A 508 -16.32 -2.81 -17.01
CA GLU A 508 -17.55 -2.02 -17.02
C GLU A 508 -17.78 -1.33 -18.38
N GLU A 509 -16.75 -0.73 -18.98
CA GLU A 509 -16.79 -0.15 -20.32
C GLU A 509 -17.08 -1.22 -21.39
N ASP A 510 -16.44 -2.39 -21.31
CA ASP A 510 -16.72 -3.53 -22.19
C ASP A 510 -18.16 -4.03 -22.06
N LEU A 511 -18.68 -4.14 -20.83
CA LEU A 511 -20.08 -4.51 -20.58
C LEU A 511 -21.04 -3.46 -21.15
N GLN A 512 -20.76 -2.17 -20.96
CA GLN A 512 -21.56 -1.09 -21.51
C GLN A 512 -21.57 -1.14 -23.06
N ASN A 513 -20.41 -1.33 -23.69
CA ASN A 513 -20.31 -1.50 -25.14
C ASN A 513 -21.13 -2.71 -25.64
N LYS A 514 -21.10 -3.82 -24.90
CA LYS A 514 -21.90 -5.03 -25.22
C LYS A 514 -23.39 -4.82 -25.01
N GLU A 515 -23.78 -4.04 -24.01
CA GLU A 515 -25.17 -3.63 -23.83
C GLU A 515 -25.65 -2.74 -24.99
N GLU A 516 -24.84 -1.78 -25.42
CA GLU A 516 -25.12 -0.93 -26.59
C GLU A 516 -25.29 -1.79 -27.86
N GLU A 517 -24.35 -2.70 -28.15
CA GLU A 517 -24.46 -3.68 -29.25
C GLU A 517 -25.76 -4.52 -29.17
N LEU A 518 -26.14 -4.99 -27.97
CA LEU A 518 -27.40 -5.73 -27.77
C LEU A 518 -28.63 -4.85 -27.99
N THR A 519 -28.60 -3.57 -27.61
CA THR A 519 -29.70 -2.65 -27.89
C THR A 519 -29.87 -2.38 -29.38
N GLU A 520 -28.76 -2.25 -30.13
CA GLU A 520 -28.76 -2.10 -31.58
C GLU A 520 -29.29 -3.36 -32.28
N LEU A 521 -28.84 -4.55 -31.86
CA LEU A 521 -29.35 -5.83 -32.38
C LEU A 521 -30.86 -6.00 -32.11
N ARG A 522 -31.34 -5.60 -30.92
CA ARG A 522 -32.79 -5.59 -30.61
C ARG A 522 -33.56 -4.62 -31.48
N LYS A 523 -32.98 -3.46 -31.84
CA LYS A 523 -33.59 -2.50 -32.76
C LYS A 523 -33.67 -3.07 -34.17
N LEU A 524 -32.57 -3.64 -34.68
CA LEU A 524 -32.51 -4.29 -35.99
C LEU A 524 -33.50 -5.46 -36.09
N LEU A 525 -33.62 -6.29 -35.05
CA LEU A 525 -34.60 -7.39 -35.01
C LEU A 525 -36.04 -6.88 -35.04
N ARG A 526 -36.35 -5.77 -34.35
CA ARG A 526 -37.67 -5.11 -34.42
C ARG A 526 -37.95 -4.59 -35.83
N GLU A 527 -37.00 -3.93 -36.46
CA GLU A 527 -37.12 -3.44 -37.84
C GLU A 527 -37.35 -4.60 -38.82
N GLN A 528 -36.55 -5.68 -38.74
CA GLN A 528 -36.73 -6.87 -39.55
C GLN A 528 -38.10 -7.54 -39.34
N THR A 529 -38.59 -7.57 -38.09
CA THR A 529 -39.92 -8.10 -37.77
C THR A 529 -41.02 -7.24 -38.38
N GLN A 530 -40.91 -5.91 -38.30
CA GLN A 530 -41.85 -4.98 -38.92
C GLN A 530 -41.84 -5.12 -40.45
N ASP A 531 -40.67 -5.27 -41.06
CA ASP A 531 -40.56 -5.46 -42.52
C ASP A 531 -41.10 -6.82 -42.96
N SER A 532 -40.91 -7.88 -42.17
CA SER A 532 -41.57 -9.16 -42.41
C SER A 532 -43.09 -9.05 -42.33
N GLN A 533 -43.63 -8.29 -41.37
CA GLN A 533 -45.08 -8.03 -41.28
C GLN A 533 -45.60 -7.24 -42.49
N LYS A 534 -44.89 -6.19 -42.93
CA LYS A 534 -45.24 -5.45 -44.16
C LYS A 534 -45.23 -6.35 -45.39
N LEU A 535 -44.22 -7.22 -45.52
CA LEU A 535 -44.15 -8.19 -46.61
C LEU A 535 -45.31 -9.20 -46.56
N ARG A 536 -45.71 -9.69 -45.38
CA ARG A 536 -46.89 -10.56 -45.24
C ARG A 536 -48.18 -9.86 -45.69
N LEU A 537 -48.38 -8.60 -45.28
CA LEU A 537 -49.54 -7.81 -45.72
C LEU A 537 -49.54 -7.57 -47.23
N LEU A 538 -48.36 -7.30 -47.83
CA LEU A 538 -48.23 -7.13 -49.27
C LEU A 538 -48.50 -8.44 -50.03
N VAL A 539 -48.01 -9.57 -49.52
CA VAL A 539 -48.30 -10.90 -50.11
C VAL A 539 -49.79 -11.23 -50.01
N GLU A 540 -50.41 -10.99 -48.86
CA GLU A 540 -51.87 -11.18 -48.68
C GLU A 540 -52.68 -10.30 -49.66
N GLN A 541 -52.28 -9.03 -49.85
CA GLN A 541 -52.89 -8.15 -50.84
C GLN A 541 -52.72 -8.67 -52.27
N LEU A 542 -51.52 -9.10 -52.66
CA LEU A 542 -51.26 -9.67 -53.99
C LEU A 542 -52.01 -10.99 -54.21
N GLU A 543 -52.19 -11.80 -53.17
CA GLU A 543 -52.99 -13.04 -53.23
C GLU A 543 -54.48 -12.74 -53.47
N LEU A 544 -55.03 -11.72 -52.80
CA LEU A 544 -56.39 -11.24 -53.04
C LEU A 544 -56.55 -10.71 -54.47
N GLU A 545 -55.64 -9.84 -54.93
CA GLU A 545 -55.65 -9.33 -56.31
C GLU A 545 -55.54 -10.45 -57.34
N ARG A 546 -54.69 -11.46 -57.10
CA ARG A 546 -54.57 -12.64 -57.96
C ARG A 546 -55.87 -13.45 -57.98
N GLN A 547 -56.54 -13.61 -56.84
CA GLN A 547 -57.81 -14.32 -56.74
C GLN A 547 -58.92 -13.57 -57.49
N ASP A 548 -58.99 -12.24 -57.35
CA ASP A 548 -59.94 -11.39 -58.07
C ASP A 548 -59.69 -11.43 -59.57
N LEU A 549 -58.44 -11.36 -60.02
CA LEU A 549 -58.06 -11.51 -61.43
C LEU A 549 -58.41 -12.90 -61.97
N LYS A 550 -58.20 -13.95 -61.18
CA LYS A 550 -58.58 -15.32 -61.55
C LYS A 550 -60.10 -15.45 -61.71
N GLN A 551 -60.88 -14.93 -60.77
CA GLN A 551 -62.35 -14.92 -60.86
C GLN A 551 -62.83 -14.08 -62.05
N ALA A 552 -62.23 -12.91 -62.29
CA ALA A 552 -62.52 -12.08 -63.46
C ALA A 552 -62.20 -12.81 -64.77
N GLY A 553 -61.09 -13.55 -64.83
CA GLY A 553 -60.70 -14.39 -65.96
C GLY A 553 -61.65 -15.57 -66.19
N GLU A 554 -62.04 -16.28 -65.14
CA GLU A 554 -63.03 -17.37 -65.19
C GLU A 554 -64.40 -16.85 -65.65
N ASN A 555 -64.86 -15.72 -65.11
CA ASN A 555 -66.09 -15.06 -65.54
C ASN A 555 -66.03 -14.63 -67.00
N HIS A 556 -64.92 -14.03 -67.45
CA HIS A 556 -64.72 -13.66 -68.84
C HIS A 556 -64.72 -14.88 -69.76
N TYR A 557 -64.05 -15.98 -69.37
CA TYR A 557 -64.02 -17.22 -70.14
C TYR A 557 -65.40 -17.87 -70.20
N SER A 558 -66.14 -17.92 -69.08
CA SER A 558 -67.51 -18.43 -69.03
C SER A 558 -68.46 -17.64 -69.93
N ASN A 559 -68.37 -16.30 -69.89
CA ASN A 559 -69.17 -15.43 -70.76
C ASN A 559 -68.84 -15.65 -72.24
N LEU A 560 -67.54 -15.68 -72.59
CA LEU A 560 -67.10 -15.90 -73.96
C LEU A 560 -67.49 -17.31 -74.46
N SER A 561 -67.41 -18.33 -73.61
CA SER A 561 -67.84 -19.70 -73.93
C SER A 561 -69.36 -19.75 -74.18
N SER A 562 -70.16 -19.09 -73.33
CA SER A 562 -71.61 -18.95 -73.52
C SER A 562 -71.94 -18.22 -74.84
N ASP A 563 -71.22 -17.15 -75.16
CA ASP A 563 -71.39 -16.41 -76.41
C ASP A 563 -71.05 -17.29 -77.64
N TYR A 564 -69.98 -18.09 -77.58
CA TYR A 564 -69.65 -19.03 -78.64
C TYR A 564 -70.66 -20.18 -78.74
N GLU A 565 -71.13 -20.72 -77.62
CA GLU A 565 -72.18 -21.75 -77.63
C GLU A 565 -73.48 -21.23 -78.24
N THR A 566 -73.88 -19.98 -77.95
CA THR A 566 -75.08 -19.38 -78.55
C THR A 566 -74.89 -19.09 -80.04
N GLN A 567 -73.69 -18.68 -80.47
CA GLN A 567 -73.35 -18.55 -81.90
C GLN A 567 -73.37 -19.90 -82.61
N ILE A 568 -72.79 -20.95 -82.02
CA ILE A 568 -72.81 -22.31 -82.58
C ILE A 568 -74.25 -22.80 -82.71
N LYS A 569 -75.07 -22.68 -81.65
CA LYS A 569 -76.49 -23.07 -81.69
C LYS A 569 -77.28 -22.31 -82.76
N SER A 570 -77.01 -21.02 -82.95
CA SER A 570 -77.68 -20.25 -84.01
C SER A 570 -77.23 -20.67 -85.40
N LEU A 571 -75.93 -20.96 -85.60
CA LEU A 571 -75.40 -21.51 -86.85
C LEU A 571 -75.94 -22.92 -87.14
N GLU A 572 -76.01 -23.79 -86.13
CA GLU A 572 -76.62 -25.13 -86.23
C GLU A 572 -78.10 -25.03 -86.60
N SER A 573 -78.85 -24.08 -86.02
CA SER A 573 -80.24 -23.83 -86.41
C SER A 573 -80.37 -23.32 -87.85
N SER A 574 -79.45 -22.48 -88.30
CA SER A 574 -79.41 -22.00 -89.69
C SER A 574 -79.03 -23.12 -90.67
N LEU A 575 -78.09 -23.99 -90.29
CA LEU A 575 -77.66 -25.14 -91.07
C LEU A 575 -78.78 -26.17 -91.20
N THR A 576 -79.46 -26.50 -90.09
CA THR A 576 -80.60 -27.42 -90.10
C THR A 576 -81.77 -26.87 -90.92
N ASN A 577 -82.04 -25.56 -90.86
CA ASN A 577 -83.02 -24.91 -91.74
C ASN A 577 -82.61 -24.99 -93.21
N SER A 578 -81.35 -24.67 -93.55
CA SER A 578 -80.84 -24.76 -94.93
C SER A 578 -80.84 -26.21 -95.44
N GLN A 579 -80.56 -27.18 -94.55
CA GLN A 579 -80.62 -28.60 -94.89
C GLN A 579 -82.06 -29.07 -95.12
N ALA A 580 -83.03 -28.58 -94.33
CA ALA A 580 -84.45 -28.83 -94.57
C ALA A 580 -84.91 -28.21 -95.90
N GLU A 581 -84.44 -27.01 -96.25
CA GLU A 581 -84.67 -26.40 -97.55
C GLU A 581 -84.09 -27.26 -98.68
N CYS A 582 -82.83 -27.70 -98.55
CA CYS A 582 -82.20 -28.61 -99.50
C CYS A 582 -82.98 -29.92 -99.68
N VAL A 583 -83.50 -30.52 -98.60
CA VAL A 583 -84.35 -31.71 -98.68
C VAL A 583 -85.66 -31.41 -99.42
N SER A 584 -86.30 -30.27 -99.15
CA SER A 584 -87.52 -29.86 -99.87
C SER A 584 -87.27 -29.63 -101.37
N PHE A 585 -86.10 -29.08 -101.73
CA PHE A 585 -85.68 -28.93 -103.12
C PHE A 585 -85.36 -30.29 -103.75
N GLN A 586 -84.75 -31.21 -103.01
CA GLN A 586 -84.50 -32.56 -103.48
C GLN A 586 -85.80 -33.32 -103.75
N GLU A 587 -86.79 -33.20 -102.86
CA GLU A 587 -88.14 -33.74 -103.07
C GLU A 587 -88.80 -33.11 -104.30
N LYS A 588 -88.66 -31.79 -104.49
CA LYS A 588 -89.16 -31.10 -105.68
C LYS A 588 -88.48 -31.59 -106.96
N ILE A 589 -87.17 -31.84 -106.92
CA ILE A 589 -86.42 -32.42 -108.03
C ILE A 589 -86.90 -33.84 -108.32
N ASN A 590 -87.13 -34.66 -107.29
CA ASN A 590 -87.63 -36.02 -107.46
C ASN A 590 -89.05 -36.06 -108.03
N GLU A 591 -89.92 -35.13 -107.61
CA GLU A 591 -91.25 -34.94 -108.16
C GLU A 591 -91.18 -34.51 -109.63
N LEU A 592 -90.35 -33.51 -109.95
CA LEU A 592 -90.13 -33.08 -111.33
C LEU A 592 -89.52 -34.20 -112.19
N ASN A 593 -88.62 -35.00 -111.64
CA ASN A 593 -88.08 -36.17 -112.34
C ASN A 593 -89.15 -37.22 -112.59
N SER A 594 -90.05 -37.45 -111.63
CA SER A 594 -91.20 -38.35 -111.82
C SER A 594 -92.15 -37.83 -112.89
N GLN A 595 -92.40 -36.51 -112.94
CA GLN A 595 -93.17 -35.87 -114.00
C GLN A 595 -92.46 -35.94 -115.36
N ILE A 596 -91.15 -35.76 -115.40
CA ILE A 596 -90.34 -35.93 -116.61
C ILE A 596 -90.42 -37.38 -117.08
N ASP A 597 -90.35 -38.36 -116.19
CA ASP A 597 -90.41 -39.76 -116.55
C ASP A 597 -91.82 -40.18 -117.00
N GLU A 598 -92.88 -39.64 -116.38
CA GLU A 598 -94.24 -39.73 -116.91
C GLU A 598 -94.38 -39.12 -118.30
N LEU A 599 -93.82 -37.92 -118.50
CA LEU A 599 -93.83 -37.24 -119.79
C LEU A 599 -93.02 -38.00 -120.84
N LYS A 600 -91.88 -38.60 -120.46
CA LYS A 600 -91.10 -39.49 -121.34
C LYS A 600 -91.88 -40.75 -121.69
N LEU A 601 -92.65 -41.31 -120.75
CA LEU A 601 -93.48 -42.49 -120.98
C LEU A 601 -94.64 -42.15 -121.93
N LYS A 602 -95.32 -41.01 -121.69
CA LYS A 602 -96.32 -40.44 -122.61
C LYS A 602 -95.72 -40.09 -123.98
N LEU A 603 -94.51 -39.54 -124.03
CA LEU A 603 -93.76 -39.26 -125.26
C LEU A 603 -93.41 -40.54 -125.99
N ASN A 604 -93.01 -41.60 -125.28
CA ASN A 604 -92.70 -42.90 -125.87
C ASN A 604 -93.96 -43.61 -126.39
N GLU A 605 -95.09 -43.53 -125.69
CA GLU A 605 -96.38 -44.01 -126.18
C GLU A 605 -96.85 -43.21 -127.40
N ALA A 606 -96.69 -41.89 -127.39
CA ALA A 606 -96.97 -41.02 -128.52
C ALA A 606 -96.02 -41.31 -129.69
N ASN A 607 -94.72 -41.55 -129.44
CA ASN A 607 -93.74 -41.95 -130.44
C ASN A 607 -94.00 -43.35 -130.98
N LYS A 608 -94.54 -44.27 -130.18
CA LYS A 608 -94.95 -45.60 -130.65
C LYS A 608 -96.15 -45.49 -131.58
N LYS A 609 -97.15 -44.66 -131.22
CA LYS A 609 -98.27 -44.29 -132.11
C LYS A 609 -97.79 -43.55 -133.36
N TYR A 610 -96.81 -42.66 -133.22
CA TYR A 610 -96.18 -41.97 -134.34
C TYR A 610 -95.34 -42.90 -135.21
N GLN A 611 -94.65 -43.91 -134.66
CA GLN A 611 -93.89 -44.90 -135.42
C GLN A 611 -94.82 -45.88 -136.15
N GLU A 612 -95.94 -46.29 -135.52
CA GLU A 612 -97.01 -47.07 -136.16
C GLU A 612 -97.69 -46.26 -137.30
N LEU A 613 -97.84 -44.94 -137.15
CA LEU A 613 -98.30 -44.05 -138.22
C LEU A 613 -97.19 -43.70 -139.24
N ALA A 614 -95.92 -43.67 -138.84
CA ALA A 614 -94.79 -43.24 -139.67
C ALA A 614 -94.29 -44.33 -140.63
N ILE A 615 -94.58 -45.62 -140.40
CA ILE A 615 -94.37 -46.67 -141.42
C ILE A 615 -95.34 -46.51 -142.61
N SER A 616 -96.42 -45.73 -142.45
CA SER A 616 -97.34 -45.35 -143.56
C SER A 616 -97.07 -43.95 -144.16
N PHE A 617 -96.04 -43.25 -143.69
CA PHE A 617 -95.66 -41.92 -144.18
C PHE A 617 -94.14 -41.78 -144.32
N GLU A 618 -93.53 -42.84 -144.86
CA GLU A 618 -92.16 -42.90 -145.34
C GLU A 618 -92.06 -42.04 -146.61
N ASN A 619 -91.86 -40.72 -146.46
CA ASN A 619 -91.50 -39.81 -147.55
C ASN A 619 -90.85 -38.49 -147.04
N SER A 620 -89.54 -38.38 -147.31
CA SER A 620 -88.74 -37.15 -147.54
C SER A 620 -88.56 -36.11 -146.39
N ASN A 621 -87.39 -35.88 -145.77
CA ASN A 621 -86.04 -35.48 -146.25
C ASN A 621 -85.77 -33.94 -146.15
N VAL A 622 -84.90 -33.58 -145.18
CA VAL A 622 -83.77 -32.61 -145.25
C VAL A 622 -83.99 -31.07 -145.36
N LYS A 623 -83.12 -30.34 -144.60
CA LYS A 623 -82.78 -28.89 -144.56
C LYS A 623 -83.74 -28.03 -143.70
N THR A 624 -83.33 -27.04 -142.88
CA THR A 624 -82.27 -26.03 -143.08
C THR A 624 -82.04 -25.19 -141.81
N GLN A 625 -80.78 -24.78 -141.60
CA GLN A 625 -80.32 -23.44 -141.18
C GLN A 625 -80.49 -22.88 -139.75
N SER A 626 -79.33 -22.41 -139.24
CA SER A 626 -79.10 -21.05 -138.70
C SER A 626 -79.23 -20.84 -137.19
N VAL A 627 -78.09 -20.74 -136.49
CA VAL A 627 -77.53 -19.55 -135.80
C VAL A 627 -76.51 -20.02 -134.75
N GLU A 628 -75.23 -19.93 -135.09
CA GLU A 628 -74.08 -19.70 -134.19
C GLU A 628 -74.00 -18.19 -133.88
N PRO A 629 -73.01 -17.66 -133.14
CA PRO A 629 -72.30 -18.09 -131.92
C PRO A 629 -72.31 -16.93 -130.89
N ASP A 630 -71.70 -17.04 -129.69
CA ASP A 630 -70.76 -16.00 -129.20
C ASP A 630 -70.25 -16.17 -127.75
N ASN A 631 -69.00 -15.73 -127.55
CA ASN A 631 -68.39 -15.21 -126.32
C ASN A 631 -68.03 -16.21 -125.20
N GLY A 632 -66.81 -16.76 -125.10
CA GLY A 632 -65.50 -16.19 -125.44
C GLY A 632 -64.92 -15.28 -124.34
N LEU A 633 -65.77 -14.74 -123.45
CA LEU A 633 -65.39 -13.75 -122.42
C LEU A 633 -65.29 -14.31 -120.99
N SER A 634 -65.48 -15.62 -120.80
CA SER A 634 -65.41 -16.25 -119.47
C SER A 634 -64.02 -16.83 -119.15
N LEU A 635 -63.22 -17.23 -120.16
CA LEU A 635 -61.89 -17.79 -119.94
C LEU A 635 -60.82 -16.70 -119.67
N GLU A 636 -60.99 -15.50 -120.23
CA GLU A 636 -60.07 -14.37 -120.04
C GLU A 636 -60.36 -13.60 -118.74
N ALA A 637 -61.63 -13.58 -118.30
CA ALA A 637 -62.01 -13.15 -116.95
C ALA A 637 -61.45 -14.11 -115.88
N LEU A 638 -61.53 -15.43 -116.09
CA LEU A 638 -60.93 -16.44 -115.20
C LEU A 638 -59.39 -16.44 -115.24
N LYS A 639 -58.76 -16.09 -116.38
CA LYS A 639 -57.30 -15.88 -116.45
C LYS A 639 -56.87 -14.61 -115.72
N ASN A 640 -57.59 -13.50 -115.88
CA ASN A 640 -57.30 -12.25 -115.17
C ASN A 640 -57.56 -12.38 -113.66
N GLU A 641 -58.58 -13.14 -113.25
CA GLU A 641 -58.86 -13.47 -111.85
C GLU A 641 -57.78 -14.39 -111.27
N ASN A 642 -57.34 -15.42 -111.99
CA ASN A 642 -56.19 -16.23 -111.55
C ASN A 642 -54.89 -15.42 -111.48
N GLN A 643 -54.65 -14.50 -112.41
CA GLN A 643 -53.44 -13.68 -112.42
C GLN A 643 -53.47 -12.63 -111.29
N THR A 644 -54.64 -12.10 -110.93
CA THR A 644 -54.80 -11.22 -109.75
C THR A 644 -54.74 -11.99 -108.43
N LEU A 645 -55.26 -13.23 -108.37
CA LEU A 645 -55.08 -14.12 -107.21
C LEU A 645 -53.63 -14.53 -107.02
N LEU A 646 -52.89 -14.85 -108.10
CA LEU A 646 -51.45 -15.11 -108.04
C LEU A 646 -50.67 -13.89 -107.56
N LYS A 647 -50.97 -12.70 -108.08
CA LYS A 647 -50.32 -11.46 -107.65
C LYS A 647 -50.62 -11.11 -106.19
N ASN A 648 -51.86 -11.35 -105.73
CA ASN A 648 -52.24 -11.19 -104.32
C ASN A 648 -51.57 -12.24 -103.42
N LEU A 649 -51.39 -13.47 -103.90
CA LEU A 649 -50.66 -14.52 -103.18
C LEU A 649 -49.18 -14.12 -103.05
N GLU A 650 -48.56 -13.64 -104.13
CA GLU A 650 -47.18 -13.15 -104.18
C GLU A 650 -46.98 -11.94 -103.25
N ASP A 651 -47.89 -10.97 -103.27
CA ASP A 651 -47.90 -9.83 -102.33
C ASP A 651 -48.10 -10.29 -100.87
N SER A 652 -48.97 -11.28 -100.62
CA SER A 652 -49.16 -11.82 -99.27
C SER A 652 -47.90 -12.54 -98.77
N THR A 653 -47.21 -13.25 -99.67
CA THR A 653 -45.98 -14.00 -99.37
C THR A 653 -44.82 -13.03 -99.15
N ALA A 654 -44.71 -11.97 -99.96
CA ALA A 654 -43.73 -10.90 -99.78
C ALA A 654 -43.95 -10.13 -98.47
N ARG A 655 -45.20 -9.85 -98.08
CA ARG A 655 -45.52 -9.26 -96.77
C ARG A 655 -45.17 -10.21 -95.63
N TYR A 656 -45.43 -11.51 -95.77
CA TYR A 656 -45.06 -12.50 -94.76
C TYR A 656 -43.54 -12.62 -94.61
N GLU A 657 -42.78 -12.63 -95.72
CA GLU A 657 -41.32 -12.60 -95.68
C GLU A 657 -40.77 -11.32 -95.06
N HIS A 658 -41.34 -10.16 -95.42
CA HIS A 658 -40.92 -8.88 -94.86
C HIS A 658 -41.23 -8.81 -93.37
N LEU A 659 -42.39 -9.32 -92.94
CA LEU A 659 -42.77 -9.44 -91.53
C LEU A 659 -41.84 -10.42 -90.80
N GLN A 660 -41.51 -11.56 -91.39
CA GLN A 660 -40.61 -12.55 -90.79
C GLN A 660 -39.16 -12.02 -90.69
N LYS A 661 -38.71 -11.25 -91.69
CA LYS A 661 -37.42 -10.53 -91.69
C LYS A 661 -37.41 -9.40 -90.65
N SER A 662 -38.49 -8.63 -90.51
CA SER A 662 -38.60 -7.60 -89.49
C SER A 662 -38.70 -8.19 -88.09
N PHE A 663 -39.44 -9.28 -87.89
CA PHE A 663 -39.50 -10.01 -86.63
C PHE A 663 -38.13 -10.56 -86.24
N LYS A 664 -37.38 -11.15 -87.19
CA LYS A 664 -35.98 -11.58 -86.93
C LYS A 664 -35.07 -10.40 -86.59
N ASN A 665 -35.21 -9.25 -87.25
CA ASN A 665 -34.40 -8.07 -86.96
C ASN A 665 -34.71 -7.48 -85.58
N VAL A 666 -35.99 -7.38 -85.20
CA VAL A 666 -36.43 -6.93 -83.87
C VAL A 666 -36.00 -7.93 -82.80
N PHE A 667 -36.19 -9.23 -83.04
CA PHE A 667 -35.76 -10.29 -82.12
C PHE A 667 -34.22 -10.30 -81.94
N ASN A 668 -33.46 -10.07 -83.02
CA ASN A 668 -32.00 -9.93 -82.95
C ASN A 668 -31.56 -8.61 -82.29
N GLN A 669 -32.29 -7.50 -82.45
CA GLN A 669 -32.03 -6.25 -81.73
C GLN A 669 -32.32 -6.40 -80.24
N LEU A 670 -33.42 -7.05 -79.86
CA LEU A 670 -33.75 -7.34 -78.46
C LEU A 670 -32.70 -8.26 -77.82
N ARG A 671 -32.17 -9.21 -78.59
CA ARG A 671 -31.06 -10.08 -78.16
C ARG A 671 -29.71 -9.36 -78.08
N LYS A 672 -29.49 -8.30 -78.88
CA LYS A 672 -28.26 -7.48 -78.87
C LYS A 672 -28.27 -6.34 -77.83
N GLN A 673 -29.45 -5.91 -77.37
CA GLN A 673 -29.58 -4.94 -76.29
C GLN A 673 -29.60 -5.58 -74.90
N GLN A 674 -29.59 -6.91 -74.81
CA GLN A 674 -29.25 -7.59 -73.57
C GLN A 674 -27.72 -7.66 -73.42
N PRO A 675 -27.14 -7.12 -72.33
CA PRO A 675 -25.76 -7.35 -72.00
C PRO A 675 -25.59 -8.85 -71.71
N SER A 676 -24.73 -9.48 -72.51
CA SER A 676 -24.21 -10.81 -72.24
C SER A 676 -23.42 -10.80 -70.93
N ASN A 677 -24.02 -11.28 -69.84
CA ASN A 677 -23.30 -11.98 -68.77
C ASN A 677 -23.83 -13.42 -68.73
N HIS A 678 -23.21 -14.25 -69.58
CA HIS A 678 -23.18 -15.72 -69.47
C HIS A 678 -22.44 -16.08 -68.16
N GLY A 679 -22.81 -17.05 -67.34
CA GLY A 679 -23.65 -18.22 -67.53
C GLY A 679 -22.89 -19.44 -67.01
N ARG A 680 -23.32 -20.03 -65.89
CA ARG A 680 -23.02 -21.43 -65.56
C ARG A 680 -23.98 -21.95 -64.49
N ASN A 681 -24.90 -22.79 -64.93
CA ASN A 681 -25.45 -24.01 -64.32
C ASN A 681 -26.78 -24.26 -65.05
N SER A 682 -27.15 -25.42 -65.54
CA SER A 682 -26.54 -26.74 -65.69
C SER A 682 -27.60 -27.58 -66.39
N SER A 683 -27.18 -28.51 -67.24
CA SER A 683 -27.77 -29.86 -67.43
C SER A 683 -28.06 -30.26 -68.88
N VAL A 684 -27.86 -31.56 -69.10
CA VAL A 684 -28.29 -32.39 -70.23
C VAL A 684 -27.26 -32.62 -71.35
N SER A 685 -26.37 -33.56 -71.03
CA SER A 685 -26.21 -34.85 -71.73
C SER A 685 -25.57 -34.94 -73.12
N ARG A 686 -24.60 -35.87 -73.13
CA ARG A 686 -24.27 -36.88 -74.16
C ARG A 686 -23.25 -36.53 -75.24
N SER A 687 -22.15 -37.30 -75.13
CA SER A 687 -21.35 -37.85 -76.24
C SER A 687 -20.43 -36.84 -76.91
N SER A 688 -19.19 -37.13 -77.26
CA SER A 688 -18.33 -38.30 -77.16
C SER A 688 -17.07 -37.88 -77.93
N SER A 689 -15.89 -38.34 -77.51
CA SER A 689 -14.66 -38.38 -78.31
C SER A 689 -14.06 -36.98 -78.61
N SER A 690 -12.75 -36.74 -78.64
CA SER A 690 -11.56 -37.57 -78.53
C SER A 690 -10.43 -36.62 -78.95
N VAL A 691 -9.30 -36.60 -78.21
CA VAL A 691 -7.94 -36.39 -78.77
C VAL A 691 -7.66 -34.98 -79.35
N GLU A 692 -6.57 -34.26 -79.10
CA GLU A 692 -5.29 -34.46 -78.43
C GLU A 692 -4.56 -33.09 -78.52
N VAL A 693 -3.66 -32.85 -77.56
CA VAL A 693 -2.29 -32.32 -77.80
C VAL A 693 -2.08 -30.81 -78.04
N ASN A 694 -1.32 -30.28 -77.06
CA ASN A 694 -0.23 -29.29 -77.16
C ASN A 694 -0.49 -27.78 -77.03
N SER A 695 -0.22 -27.36 -75.78
CA SER A 695 0.99 -26.63 -75.39
C SER A 695 1.03 -25.10 -75.50
N LYS A 696 1.56 -24.55 -74.39
CA LYS A 696 2.14 -23.21 -74.14
C LYS A 696 1.16 -22.08 -73.80
N HIS A 697 1.08 -21.84 -72.48
CA HIS A 697 1.23 -20.58 -71.71
C HIS A 697 1.03 -19.22 -72.42
N PRO A 698 0.69 -18.12 -71.69
CA PRO A 698 0.45 -17.93 -70.24
C PRO A 698 -0.85 -17.13 -69.93
N GLY A 699 -1.17 -16.92 -68.64
CA GLY A 699 -2.07 -15.82 -68.23
C GLY A 699 -3.09 -16.15 -67.14
N SER A 700 -2.69 -15.92 -65.89
CA SER A 700 -3.50 -15.87 -64.67
C SER A 700 -4.06 -14.47 -64.44
N ASP A 701 -5.33 -14.34 -64.05
CA ASP A 701 -5.87 -13.29 -63.15
C ASP A 701 -7.38 -13.49 -62.98
N ASP A 702 -7.85 -13.88 -61.79
CA ASP A 702 -9.06 -13.33 -61.14
C ASP A 702 -9.39 -14.04 -59.80
N MET A 703 -8.62 -13.71 -58.76
CA MET A 703 -8.96 -13.88 -57.33
C MET A 703 -8.03 -12.91 -56.57
N LEU A 704 -8.24 -11.60 -56.74
CA LEU A 704 -7.45 -10.55 -56.09
C LEU A 704 -7.82 -10.44 -54.60
N ILE A 705 -7.20 -11.28 -53.78
CA ILE A 705 -6.74 -10.83 -52.46
C ILE A 705 -5.70 -9.75 -52.76
N ASP A 706 -5.87 -8.57 -52.18
CA ASP A 706 -4.97 -7.43 -52.42
C ASP A 706 -3.54 -7.82 -52.02
N LYS A 707 -2.74 -8.20 -53.03
CA LYS A 707 -1.38 -8.75 -52.85
C LYS A 707 -0.49 -7.72 -52.18
N GLU A 708 -0.76 -6.44 -52.39
CA GLU A 708 -0.05 -5.33 -51.75
C GLU A 708 -0.42 -5.21 -50.26
N TYR A 709 -1.70 -5.36 -49.90
CA TYR A 709 -2.17 -5.37 -48.50
C TYR A 709 -1.60 -6.57 -47.74
N THR A 710 -1.68 -7.76 -48.33
CA THR A 710 -1.17 -9.00 -47.73
C THR A 710 0.35 -8.92 -47.58
N ARG A 711 1.05 -8.35 -48.57
CA ARG A 711 2.49 -8.06 -48.52
C ARG A 711 2.82 -7.07 -47.40
N ASN A 712 2.08 -5.97 -47.24
CA ASN A 712 2.33 -4.95 -46.21
C ASN A 712 2.10 -5.47 -44.79
N ILE A 713 1.04 -6.26 -44.57
CA ILE A 713 0.78 -6.90 -43.27
C ILE A 713 1.92 -7.88 -42.93
N LEU A 714 2.31 -8.73 -43.89
CA LEU A 714 3.41 -9.66 -43.70
C LEU A 714 4.74 -8.94 -43.42
N PHE A 715 4.99 -7.78 -44.05
CA PHE A 715 6.17 -6.96 -43.74
C PHE A 715 6.12 -6.29 -42.35
N GLN A 716 4.97 -5.78 -41.91
CA GLN A 716 4.81 -5.23 -40.54
C GLN A 716 5.06 -6.29 -39.46
N PHE A 717 4.61 -7.52 -39.69
CA PHE A 717 4.85 -8.63 -38.77
C PHE A 717 6.31 -9.11 -38.80
N LEU A 718 6.97 -9.11 -39.95
CA LEU A 718 8.39 -9.46 -40.09
C LEU A 718 9.37 -8.41 -39.50
N GLU A 719 8.87 -7.21 -39.19
CA GLU A 719 9.61 -6.12 -38.54
C GLU A 719 9.75 -6.32 -37.02
N GLN A 720 8.84 -7.08 -36.39
CA GLN A 720 8.94 -7.46 -34.98
C GLN A 720 10.00 -8.56 -34.79
N ARG A 721 11.22 -8.17 -34.40
CA ARG A 721 12.38 -9.08 -34.28
C ARG A 721 12.10 -10.32 -33.42
N ASP A 722 11.29 -10.17 -32.38
CA ASP A 722 11.07 -11.22 -31.38
C ASP A 722 10.09 -12.31 -31.86
N ARG A 723 9.18 -12.00 -32.78
CA ARG A 723 8.18 -12.96 -33.32
C ARG A 723 8.51 -13.50 -34.71
N ARG A 724 9.59 -13.01 -35.31
CA ARG A 724 10.07 -13.45 -36.63
C ARG A 724 10.15 -14.98 -36.81
N PRO A 725 10.68 -15.78 -35.87
CA PRO A 725 10.74 -17.24 -36.07
C PRO A 725 9.36 -17.92 -36.10
N GLU A 726 8.39 -17.41 -35.33
CA GLU A 726 7.02 -17.92 -35.30
C GLU A 726 6.28 -17.59 -36.60
N ILE A 727 6.45 -16.35 -37.09
CA ILE A 727 5.84 -15.87 -38.33
C ILE A 727 6.44 -16.57 -39.55
N VAL A 728 7.76 -16.79 -39.59
CA VAL A 728 8.41 -17.53 -40.67
C VAL A 728 7.96 -19.00 -40.69
N ASN A 729 7.73 -19.62 -39.53
CA ASN A 729 7.13 -20.95 -39.46
C ASN A 729 5.68 -20.96 -40.00
N LEU A 730 4.89 -19.94 -39.66
CA LEU A 730 3.50 -19.81 -40.14
C LEU A 730 3.44 -19.58 -41.65
N LEU A 731 4.33 -18.75 -42.19
CA LEU A 731 4.54 -18.54 -43.63
C LEU A 731 5.00 -19.81 -44.34
N SER A 732 5.84 -20.62 -43.69
CA SER A 732 6.29 -21.91 -44.23
C SER A 732 5.14 -22.90 -44.39
N ILE A 733 4.15 -22.86 -43.49
CA ILE A 733 2.95 -23.71 -43.53
C ILE A 733 1.92 -23.16 -44.54
N LEU A 734 1.76 -21.84 -44.61
CA LEU A 734 0.72 -21.23 -45.45
C LEU A 734 1.08 -21.17 -46.94
N LEU A 735 2.38 -21.08 -47.26
CA LEU A 735 2.89 -20.83 -48.63
C LEU A 735 3.79 -21.95 -49.16
N ASP A 736 3.85 -23.11 -48.50
CA ASP A 736 4.68 -24.26 -48.90
C ASP A 736 6.14 -23.86 -49.23
N LEU A 737 6.74 -23.01 -48.39
CA LEU A 737 8.10 -22.49 -48.63
C LEU A 737 9.14 -23.60 -48.46
N SER A 738 10.12 -23.64 -49.36
CA SER A 738 11.26 -24.58 -49.24
C SER A 738 12.16 -24.23 -48.05
N GLU A 739 12.89 -25.22 -47.52
CA GLU A 739 13.85 -25.02 -46.41
C GLU A 739 14.87 -23.90 -46.72
N GLU A 740 15.26 -23.76 -48.00
CA GLU A 740 16.15 -22.69 -48.47
C GLU A 740 15.49 -21.30 -48.41
N GLN A 741 14.19 -21.21 -48.72
CA GLN A 741 13.42 -19.96 -48.63
C GLN A 741 13.19 -19.56 -47.18
N LYS A 742 12.92 -20.54 -46.30
CA LYS A 742 12.83 -20.35 -44.85
C LYS A 742 14.13 -19.79 -44.26
N GLN A 743 15.27 -20.35 -44.64
CA GLN A 743 16.59 -19.83 -44.20
C GLN A 743 16.90 -18.44 -44.78
N LYS A 744 16.48 -18.13 -46.01
CA LYS A 744 16.60 -16.77 -46.57
C LYS A 744 15.77 -15.75 -45.76
N LEU A 745 14.55 -16.09 -45.36
CA LEU A 745 13.69 -15.20 -44.55
C LEU A 745 14.23 -14.97 -43.13
N LEU A 746 14.86 -15.99 -42.53
CA LEU A 746 15.51 -15.87 -41.22
C LEU A 746 16.84 -15.08 -41.28
N SER A 747 17.54 -15.11 -42.41
CA SER A 747 18.88 -14.50 -42.56
C SER A 747 18.87 -13.02 -43.01
N VAL A 748 17.71 -12.44 -43.33
CA VAL A 748 17.61 -11.01 -43.70
C VAL A 748 17.90 -10.13 -42.48
N LYS A 749 19.15 -9.67 -42.33
CA LYS A 749 19.52 -8.63 -41.36
C LYS A 749 19.12 -7.26 -41.91
N TYR A 750 18.04 -6.70 -41.35
CA TYR A 750 17.79 -5.25 -41.38
C TYR A 750 18.44 -4.59 -40.16
#